data_AF-E4YCE5-F1
#
_entry.id   AF-E4YCE5-F1
#
_cell.length_a   1.000
_cell.length_b   1.000
_cell.length_c   1.000
_cell.angle_alpha   90.00
_cell.angle_beta   90.00
_cell.angle_gamma   90.00
#
_symmetry.space_group_name_H-M   'P 1'
#
loop_
_entity.id
_entity.type
_entity.pdbx_description
1 polymer ?
#
loop_
_entity_poly.entity_id
_entity_poly.type
_entity_poly.pdbx_seq_one_letter_code
_entity_poly.pdbx_strand_id
1 'polypeptide(L)'
;MKDSEVVIKNGYVCSGYLDKDQIGSAKYSILAAIEEIFGGPTVGKFITAVTYCLSHYLKCYRGFTLGIRDVVTSRKIAKKRRKIVKTGDYAAVRAKIRHAHLVGTEFTMHEVDAICKKAANSVTEAIHRLCEPNLEEKFPRNNLETLIVTGAKGSKANLLNMASNLGQVEFDGKRPKIMASGRCFPCWKPYEHDIRSGAFISHRYAGGLRPQEMFFHVMAGRDGLIDTACKTSSSGYLQRCLIKHLEGITVSYDRTVRDHDQSVVQFQFGEDGIDVAKTPYMKPHQFDFIKENSQLYSRKLWPTGKMPRMSEEVKRVQKQTEKFRNREAKNKWAERNVAGIERVLAFNDFLKSHEKLSEFNDALPSLIEEQEVFPEAFIDKPIQELLYSKYRQSLMPPGDQIGLVIAQSIGEPSTQMTLNTFHMAGKADVNITLGIPRLRELLMTAPTEVKTPSMTIPFHRHIKEAQVEKFVNSLKNIRLSDVLTAVKGQNKLIVQDGSFVIQSEIEIKIGRKLCKELDLDPETVVAEIMRKKLFKVVIKKLEDAEKARSKQELFVSKNKEAAKPKRGARKAGNDDGDDPDACAIPDDKEEDIDECEYEDVDDEVKDEEDDAEEVDGNSDDESPLKQNETDQILKELNMTKSSGNFWEKVLSSHRSVTSVVHDAKKFSWILVTFNRDPSSENIDLVHIIESAVREISIQGIPKISKVTFKQSEDRTHFEILTEGINFPGFYRYPEMLDLNRISTNDVNAFRNAYGIEAAVMTMQREIDKVFKPYGIAVDKRHTSLVADYVTQEGQYRAFNRHGLKTCASPIQKMSYETTTQFLIDSIVYGEDDDMSSPAASVAAGQLFKGGTGYFDIRQQILF
;
A
#
# COMPACT_ATOMS: atom_id res chain seq x y z
N MET A 1 20.95 -24.79 31.17
CA MET A 1 19.78 -24.57 30.29
C MET A 1 18.99 -23.40 30.85
N LYS A 2 18.54 -22.48 30.00
CA LYS A 2 17.68 -21.36 30.43
C LYS A 2 16.22 -21.79 30.28
N ASP A 3 15.36 -21.43 31.23
CA ASP A 3 13.91 -21.71 31.16
C ASP A 3 13.21 -21.10 29.94
N SER A 4 13.89 -20.22 29.21
CA SER A 4 13.41 -19.61 27.97
C SER A 4 13.52 -20.51 26.73
N GLU A 5 14.30 -21.59 26.78
CA GLU A 5 14.54 -22.46 25.63
C GLU A 5 13.88 -23.81 25.82
N VAL A 6 12.99 -24.16 24.89
CA VAL A 6 12.23 -25.42 24.91
C VAL A 6 13.01 -26.47 24.14
N VAL A 7 13.44 -27.51 24.86
CA VAL A 7 14.22 -28.62 24.28
C VAL A 7 13.45 -29.91 24.45
N ILE A 8 13.16 -30.59 23.34
CA ILE A 8 12.49 -31.89 23.34
C ILE A 8 13.43 -32.92 22.77
N LYS A 9 13.73 -33.97 23.54
CA LYS A 9 14.58 -35.08 23.11
C LYS A 9 13.86 -36.40 23.30
N ASN A 10 13.74 -37.19 22.24
CA ASN A 10 13.08 -38.50 22.25
C ASN A 10 11.66 -38.47 22.85
N GLY A 11 10.90 -37.38 22.63
CA GLY A 11 9.54 -37.20 23.14
C GLY A 11 9.44 -36.69 24.57
N TYR A 12 10.56 -36.39 25.24
CA TYR A 12 10.57 -35.80 26.58
C TYR A 12 10.90 -34.31 26.52
N VAL A 13 10.12 -33.48 27.22
CA VAL A 13 10.44 -32.06 27.42
C VAL A 13 11.55 -31.97 28.46
N CYS A 14 12.78 -31.65 28.02
CA CYS A 14 13.97 -31.62 28.87
C CYS A 14 14.20 -30.25 29.53
N SER A 15 13.79 -29.17 28.86
CA SER A 15 13.96 -27.78 29.31
C SER A 15 12.86 -26.91 28.73
N GLY A 16 12.58 -25.79 29.40
CA GLY A 16 11.67 -24.74 28.95
C GLY A 16 10.22 -24.93 29.40
N TYR A 17 9.49 -23.83 29.53
CA TYR A 17 8.04 -23.85 29.72
C TYR A 17 7.33 -23.87 28.36
N LEU A 18 6.14 -24.48 28.33
CA LEU A 18 5.31 -24.50 27.14
C LEU A 18 4.33 -23.33 27.19
N ASP A 19 4.41 -22.46 26.18
CA ASP A 19 3.55 -21.29 26.02
C ASP A 19 2.73 -21.38 24.71
N LYS A 20 2.07 -20.28 24.35
CA LYS A 20 1.33 -20.19 23.08
C LYS A 20 2.22 -20.41 21.86
N ASP A 21 3.52 -20.12 21.91
CA ASP A 21 4.41 -20.33 20.77
C ASP A 21 4.69 -21.82 20.53
N GLN A 22 4.52 -22.66 21.56
CA GLN A 22 4.74 -24.11 21.47
C GLN A 22 3.46 -24.92 21.23
N ILE A 23 2.35 -24.57 21.90
CA ILE A 23 1.08 -25.32 21.85
C ILE A 23 0.00 -24.57 21.06
N GLY A 24 0.25 -23.33 20.64
CA GLY A 24 -0.67 -22.55 19.82
C GLY A 24 -0.41 -22.66 18.32
N SER A 25 -1.03 -21.75 17.56
CA SER A 25 -0.93 -21.64 16.10
C SER A 25 0.37 -20.98 15.59
N ALA A 26 1.44 -21.02 16.39
CA ALA A 26 2.71 -20.43 16.00
C ALA A 26 3.47 -21.29 14.98
N LYS A 27 4.33 -20.63 14.19
CA LYS A 27 5.18 -21.30 13.20
C LYS A 27 6.22 -22.15 13.94
N TYR A 28 6.45 -23.37 13.46
CA TYR A 28 7.41 -24.32 14.05
C TYR A 28 7.09 -24.73 15.49
N SER A 29 5.82 -24.60 15.89
CA SER A 29 5.35 -25.09 17.18
C SER A 29 5.47 -26.61 17.28
N ILE A 30 5.31 -27.14 18.49
CA ILE A 30 5.28 -28.60 18.72
C ILE A 30 4.18 -29.24 17.88
N LEU A 31 3.03 -28.56 17.73
CA LEU A 31 1.93 -29.03 16.89
C LEU A 31 2.36 -29.15 15.42
N ALA A 32 3.00 -28.12 14.88
CA ALA A 32 3.51 -28.15 13.51
C ALA A 32 4.59 -29.24 13.32
N ALA A 33 5.43 -29.47 14.34
CA ALA A 33 6.46 -30.51 14.30
C ALA A 33 5.84 -31.92 14.28
N ILE A 34 4.78 -32.13 15.08
CA ILE A 34 4.02 -33.39 15.09
C ILE A 34 3.29 -33.59 13.76
N GLU A 35 2.70 -32.55 13.19
CA GLU A 35 2.05 -32.61 11.87
C GLU A 35 3.04 -33.05 10.79
N GLU A 36 4.22 -32.42 10.78
CA GLU A 36 5.25 -32.68 9.81
C GLU A 36 5.83 -34.10 9.92
N ILE A 37 5.99 -34.62 11.14
CA ILE A 37 6.60 -35.95 11.35
C ILE A 37 5.57 -37.09 11.31
N PHE A 38 4.39 -36.89 11.90
CA PHE A 38 3.40 -37.96 12.15
C PHE A 38 2.06 -37.74 11.44
N GLY A 39 1.84 -36.58 10.82
CA GLY A 39 0.62 -36.23 10.10
C GLY A 39 -0.51 -35.68 10.97
N GLY A 40 -1.48 -35.04 10.32
CA GLY A 40 -2.61 -34.35 10.96
C GLY A 40 -3.42 -35.17 11.98
N PRO A 41 -3.76 -36.45 11.76
CA PRO A 41 -4.53 -37.23 12.72
C PRO A 41 -3.84 -37.38 14.10
N THR A 42 -2.51 -37.38 14.13
CA THR A 42 -1.73 -37.48 15.37
C THR A 42 -1.78 -36.17 16.15
N VAL A 43 -1.76 -35.03 15.45
CA VAL A 43 -1.90 -33.69 16.05
C VAL A 43 -3.23 -33.57 16.79
N GLY A 44 -4.34 -34.00 16.16
CA GLY A 44 -5.67 -33.97 16.79
C GLY A 44 -5.74 -34.76 18.09
N LYS A 45 -5.12 -35.95 18.15
CA LYS A 45 -5.00 -36.74 19.39
C LYS A 45 -4.16 -36.03 20.44
N PHE A 46 -3.05 -35.42 20.04
CA PHE A 46 -2.18 -34.69 20.96
C PHE A 46 -2.89 -33.49 21.59
N ILE A 47 -3.55 -32.64 20.78
CA ILE A 47 -4.33 -31.49 21.26
C ILE A 47 -5.40 -31.95 22.25
N THR A 48 -6.13 -33.02 21.92
CA THR A 48 -7.16 -33.60 22.77
C THR A 48 -6.58 -34.02 24.13
N ALA A 49 -5.50 -34.81 24.13
CA ALA A 49 -4.86 -35.31 25.35
C ALA A 49 -4.31 -34.17 26.25
N VAL A 50 -3.64 -33.18 25.66
CA VAL A 50 -3.12 -32.02 26.39
C VAL A 50 -4.26 -31.18 26.97
N THR A 51 -5.32 -30.95 26.20
CA THR A 51 -6.49 -30.18 26.65
C THR A 51 -7.17 -30.86 27.84
N TYR A 52 -7.37 -32.18 27.79
CA TYR A 52 -7.93 -32.94 28.93
C TYR A 52 -7.03 -32.86 30.16
N CYS A 53 -5.71 -33.06 29.99
CA CYS A 53 -4.74 -33.02 31.09
C CYS A 53 -4.71 -31.65 31.78
N LEU A 54 -4.57 -30.56 31.00
CA LEU A 54 -4.52 -29.20 31.53
C LEU A 54 -5.85 -28.77 32.15
N SER A 55 -6.97 -29.12 31.53
CA SER A 55 -8.31 -28.84 32.08
C SER A 55 -8.54 -29.56 33.40
N HIS A 56 -8.10 -30.82 33.51
CA HIS A 56 -8.19 -31.57 34.75
C HIS A 56 -7.27 -30.99 35.83
N TYR A 57 -6.05 -30.59 35.46
CA TYR A 57 -5.12 -29.92 36.38
C TYR A 57 -5.69 -28.62 36.97
N LEU A 58 -6.27 -27.77 36.11
CA LEU A 58 -6.90 -26.52 36.54
C LEU A 58 -8.14 -26.75 37.43
N LYS A 59 -8.94 -27.77 37.12
CA LYS A 59 -10.16 -28.09 37.89
C LYS A 59 -9.86 -28.72 39.24
N CYS A 60 -8.92 -29.67 39.30
CA CYS A 60 -8.73 -30.51 40.49
C CYS A 60 -7.58 -30.06 41.40
N TYR A 61 -6.56 -29.40 40.88
CA TYR A 61 -5.33 -29.09 41.64
C TYR A 61 -5.09 -27.60 41.85
N ARG A 62 -5.37 -26.76 40.84
CA ARG A 62 -5.05 -25.32 40.93
C ARG A 62 -6.01 -24.45 40.12
N GLY A 63 -6.80 -23.63 40.81
CA GLY A 63 -7.57 -22.55 40.19
C GLY A 63 -6.68 -21.40 39.69
N PHE A 64 -7.18 -20.63 38.73
CA PHE A 64 -6.55 -19.42 38.20
C PHE A 64 -7.50 -18.23 38.39
N THR A 65 -7.01 -17.12 38.94
CA THR A 65 -7.83 -15.93 39.24
C THR A 65 -7.07 -14.64 38.97
N LEU A 66 -7.77 -13.53 38.75
CA LEU A 66 -7.17 -12.22 38.51
C LEU A 66 -7.81 -11.20 39.45
N GLY A 67 -6.99 -10.41 40.13
CA GLY A 67 -7.44 -9.40 41.08
C GLY A 67 -6.97 -7.99 40.74
N ILE A 68 -7.52 -6.99 41.41
CA ILE A 68 -7.11 -5.59 41.22
C ILE A 68 -5.63 -5.35 41.59
N ARG A 69 -5.07 -6.16 42.49
CA ARG A 69 -3.66 -6.09 42.90
C ARG A 69 -2.68 -6.33 41.75
N ASP A 70 -3.09 -7.11 40.74
CA ASP A 70 -2.28 -7.41 39.56
C ASP A 70 -2.07 -6.19 38.65
N VAL A 71 -2.91 -5.17 38.79
CA VAL A 71 -2.92 -3.94 37.96
C VAL A 71 -2.34 -2.73 38.70
N VAL A 72 -2.35 -2.75 40.03
CA VAL A 72 -2.01 -1.59 40.85
C VAL A 72 -0.49 -1.43 40.98
N THR A 73 -0.04 -0.18 40.92
CA THR A 73 1.34 0.21 41.18
C THR A 73 1.49 0.81 42.58
N SER A 74 2.66 0.63 43.19
CA SER A 74 2.97 1.17 44.51
C SER A 74 2.76 2.69 44.60
N ARG A 75 2.33 3.18 45.77
CA ARG A 75 2.04 4.61 46.02
C ARG A 75 3.24 5.53 45.70
N LYS A 76 4.47 5.07 45.91
CA LYS A 76 5.69 5.81 45.58
C LYS A 76 5.81 6.05 44.06
N ILE A 77 5.54 5.03 43.27
CA ILE A 77 5.55 5.09 41.80
C ILE A 77 4.39 5.94 41.30
N ALA A 78 3.20 5.81 41.87
CA ALA A 78 2.05 6.65 41.50
C ALA A 78 2.33 8.17 41.68
N LYS A 79 3.06 8.56 42.74
CA LYS A 79 3.53 9.94 42.94
C LYS A 79 4.54 10.37 41.87
N LYS A 80 5.53 9.52 41.55
CA LYS A 80 6.52 9.78 40.49
C LYS A 80 5.86 9.93 39.13
N ARG A 81 4.91 9.06 38.77
CA ARG A 81 4.11 9.17 37.55
C ARG A 81 3.38 10.51 37.45
N ARG A 82 2.66 10.91 38.51
CA ARG A 82 1.98 12.22 38.56
C ARG A 82 2.95 13.39 38.41
N LYS A 83 4.22 13.24 38.84
CA LYS A 83 5.27 14.24 38.64
C LYS A 83 5.66 14.30 37.15
N ILE A 84 5.91 13.16 36.51
CA ILE A 84 6.25 13.08 35.06
C ILE A 84 5.16 13.75 34.20
N VAL A 85 3.89 13.45 34.46
CA VAL A 85 2.76 14.07 33.74
C VAL A 85 2.70 15.59 33.95
N LYS A 86 3.20 16.13 35.07
CA LYS A 86 3.23 17.58 35.31
C LYS A 86 4.48 18.26 34.73
N THR A 87 5.61 17.55 34.74
CA THR A 87 6.92 18.08 34.30
C THR A 87 7.25 17.75 32.86
N GLY A 88 6.35 17.09 32.11
CA GLY A 88 6.56 16.78 30.70
C GLY A 88 6.91 18.02 29.88
N ASP A 89 7.55 17.81 28.73
CA ASP A 89 8.02 18.88 27.84
C ASP A 89 6.86 19.52 27.05
N TYR A 90 5.94 20.12 27.79
CA TYR A 90 4.78 20.82 27.24
C TYR A 90 5.14 22.26 26.86
N ALA A 91 6.30 22.79 27.29
CA ALA A 91 6.66 24.18 27.09
C ALA A 91 6.99 24.48 25.62
N ALA A 92 7.83 23.65 24.98
CA ALA A 92 8.17 23.79 23.57
C ALA A 92 6.93 23.59 22.67
N VAL A 93 6.10 22.60 23.00
CA VAL A 93 4.85 22.32 22.28
C VAL A 93 3.87 23.49 22.37
N ARG A 94 3.67 24.06 23.57
CA ARG A 94 2.82 25.24 23.78
C ARG A 94 3.27 26.46 23.00
N ALA A 95 4.59 26.67 22.82
CA ALA A 95 5.10 27.78 22.01
C ALA A 95 4.77 27.60 20.53
N LYS A 96 4.90 26.37 20.00
CA LYS A 96 4.61 26.06 18.61
C LYS A 96 3.11 26.06 18.29
N ILE A 97 2.27 25.53 19.19
CA ILE A 97 0.81 25.61 19.04
C ILE A 97 0.37 27.08 18.98
N ARG A 98 0.93 27.93 19.85
CA ARG A 98 0.65 29.38 19.83
C ARG A 98 1.00 30.00 18.48
N HIS A 99 2.20 29.73 17.99
CA HIS A 99 2.66 30.26 16.70
C HIS A 99 1.76 29.80 15.54
N ALA A 100 1.38 28.52 15.51
CA ALA A 100 0.53 27.99 14.44
C ALA A 100 -0.89 28.58 14.47
N HIS A 101 -1.49 28.73 15.64
CA HIS A 101 -2.80 29.38 15.77
C HIS A 101 -2.79 30.86 15.34
N LEU A 102 -1.65 31.54 15.45
CA LEU A 102 -1.48 32.93 15.00
C LEU A 102 -1.34 33.06 13.48
N VAL A 103 -0.71 32.08 12.83
CA VAL A 103 -0.42 32.12 11.39
C VAL A 103 -1.60 31.61 10.53
N GLY A 104 -2.47 30.77 11.11
CA GLY A 104 -3.78 30.44 10.53
C GLY A 104 -3.78 29.62 9.23
N THR A 105 -2.63 29.12 8.78
CA THR A 105 -2.52 28.29 7.57
C THR A 105 -2.70 26.81 7.92
N GLU A 106 -3.56 26.10 7.19
CA GLU A 106 -3.86 24.67 7.41
C GLU A 106 -2.59 23.79 7.37
N PHE A 107 -1.59 24.16 6.57
CA PHE A 107 -0.31 23.46 6.47
C PHE A 107 0.46 23.40 7.82
N THR A 108 0.29 24.40 8.69
CA THR A 108 0.95 24.41 10.01
C THR A 108 0.30 23.49 11.04
N MET A 109 -0.99 23.15 10.91
CA MET A 109 -1.68 22.31 11.90
C MET A 109 -1.21 20.85 11.86
N HIS A 110 -0.89 20.33 10.67
CA HIS A 110 -0.32 18.99 10.53
C HIS A 110 1.05 18.85 11.21
N GLU A 111 1.92 19.84 11.07
CA GLU A 111 3.23 19.86 11.75
C GLU A 111 3.07 19.98 13.27
N VAL A 112 2.12 20.80 13.73
CA VAL A 112 1.80 20.91 15.15
C VAL A 112 1.33 19.58 15.71
N ASP A 113 0.45 18.88 15.01
CA ASP A 113 -0.05 17.58 15.45
C ASP A 113 1.07 16.56 15.54
N ALA A 114 1.96 16.48 14.54
CA ALA A 114 3.13 15.60 14.58
C ALA A 114 4.05 15.89 15.79
N ILE A 115 4.29 17.16 16.09
CA ILE A 115 5.11 17.58 17.24
C ILE A 115 4.42 17.25 18.56
N CYS A 116 3.11 17.51 18.66
CA CYS A 116 2.32 17.19 19.85
C CYS A 116 2.34 15.68 20.12
N LYS A 117 2.15 14.86 19.07
CA LYS A 117 2.23 13.40 19.15
C LYS A 117 3.59 12.93 19.63
N LYS A 118 4.68 13.44 19.05
CA LYS A 118 6.05 13.07 19.46
C LYS A 118 6.29 13.36 20.94
N ALA A 119 5.85 14.52 21.43
CA ALA A 119 5.96 14.87 22.84
C ALA A 119 5.07 13.99 23.74
N ALA A 120 3.84 13.72 23.33
CA ALA A 120 2.89 12.87 24.06
C ALA A 120 3.39 11.42 24.18
N ASN A 121 3.95 10.87 23.10
CA ASN A 121 4.51 9.51 23.06
C ASN A 121 5.75 9.41 23.95
N SER A 122 6.63 10.42 23.93
CA SER A 122 7.80 10.47 24.82
C SER A 122 7.40 10.44 26.31
N VAL A 123 6.36 11.18 26.69
CA VAL A 123 5.83 11.16 28.06
C VAL A 123 5.22 9.80 28.41
N THR A 124 4.43 9.22 27.50
CA THR A 124 3.82 7.90 27.68
C THR A 124 4.87 6.81 27.86
N GLU A 125 5.92 6.79 27.03
CA GLU A 125 7.04 5.85 27.17
C GLU A 125 7.76 5.99 28.51
N ALA A 126 8.02 7.23 28.96
CA ALA A 126 8.64 7.48 30.26
C ALA A 126 7.79 6.95 31.42
N ILE A 127 6.46 7.04 31.30
CA ILE A 127 5.51 6.48 32.27
C ILE A 127 5.51 4.94 32.20
N HIS A 128 5.49 4.36 31.00
CA HIS A 128 5.52 2.91 30.80
C HIS A 128 6.76 2.28 31.43
N ARG A 129 7.96 2.81 31.12
CA ARG A 129 9.23 2.33 31.69
C ARG A 129 9.29 2.43 33.21
N LEU A 130 8.60 3.41 33.79
CA LEU A 130 8.51 3.56 35.24
C LEU A 130 7.53 2.55 35.87
N CYS A 131 6.37 2.33 35.25
CA CYS A 131 5.28 1.56 35.83
C CYS A 131 5.43 0.05 35.64
N GLU A 132 5.96 -0.40 34.50
CA GLU A 132 6.03 -1.81 34.11
C GLU A 132 6.77 -2.70 35.14
N PRO A 133 8.04 -2.46 35.50
CA PRO A 133 8.76 -3.34 36.44
C PRO A 133 8.31 -3.18 37.91
N ASN A 134 7.36 -2.27 38.16
CA ASN A 134 7.05 -1.68 39.46
C ASN A 134 5.58 -1.89 39.86
N LEU A 135 4.96 -2.93 39.31
CA LEU A 135 3.67 -3.46 39.77
C LEU A 135 3.80 -3.98 41.21
N GLU A 136 2.68 -3.97 41.93
CA GLU A 136 2.64 -4.42 43.33
C GLU A 136 2.94 -5.92 43.44
N GLU A 137 2.28 -6.73 42.60
CA GLU A 137 2.61 -8.14 42.38
C GLU A 137 3.47 -8.28 41.11
N LYS A 138 4.47 -9.14 41.15
CA LYS A 138 5.41 -9.40 40.05
C LYS A 138 5.23 -10.79 39.46
N PHE A 139 5.56 -10.96 38.18
CA PHE A 139 5.73 -12.28 37.59
C PHE A 139 6.64 -13.19 38.45
N PRO A 140 6.27 -14.46 38.71
CA PRO A 140 5.13 -15.22 38.17
C PRO A 140 3.86 -15.20 39.05
N ARG A 141 3.82 -14.40 40.13
CA ARG A 141 2.63 -14.33 41.00
C ARG A 141 1.54 -13.42 40.44
N ASN A 142 1.93 -12.43 39.65
CA ASN A 142 0.98 -11.58 38.93
C ASN A 142 0.32 -12.38 37.81
N ASN A 143 -0.97 -12.68 37.99
CA ASN A 143 -1.70 -13.54 37.06
C ASN A 143 -2.04 -12.81 35.75
N LEU A 144 -2.25 -11.48 35.78
CA LEU A 144 -2.44 -10.70 34.56
C LEU A 144 -1.16 -10.67 33.71
N GLU A 145 0.00 -10.45 34.33
CA GLU A 145 1.29 -10.49 33.65
C GLU A 145 1.57 -11.91 33.11
N THR A 146 1.22 -12.95 33.87
CA THR A 146 1.34 -14.35 33.42
C THR A 146 0.48 -14.63 32.18
N LEU A 147 -0.77 -14.16 32.12
CA LEU A 147 -1.63 -14.31 30.93
C LEU A 147 -1.02 -13.66 29.69
N ILE A 148 -0.38 -12.50 29.87
CA ILE A 148 0.21 -11.73 28.77
C ILE A 148 1.51 -12.38 28.30
N VAL A 149 2.41 -12.75 29.22
CA VAL A 149 3.71 -13.34 28.90
C VAL A 149 3.56 -14.71 28.24
N THR A 150 2.59 -15.52 28.70
CA THR A 150 2.30 -16.83 28.09
C THR A 150 1.49 -16.75 26.79
N GLY A 151 1.04 -15.55 26.41
CA GLY A 151 0.23 -15.31 25.21
C GLY A 151 -1.22 -15.81 25.30
N ALA A 152 -1.70 -16.18 26.49
CA ALA A 152 -3.05 -16.70 26.69
C ALA A 152 -4.13 -15.65 26.33
N LYS A 153 -4.10 -14.47 26.96
CA LYS A 153 -5.02 -13.37 26.62
C LYS A 153 -4.47 -12.00 27.04
N GLY A 154 -4.67 -11.03 26.15
CA GLY A 154 -4.25 -9.64 26.34
C GLY A 154 -2.82 -9.38 25.88
N SER A 155 -2.49 -8.09 25.76
CA SER A 155 -1.15 -7.65 25.38
C SER A 155 -0.52 -6.79 26.48
N LYS A 156 0.78 -6.56 26.37
CA LYS A 156 1.52 -5.63 27.24
C LYS A 156 0.91 -4.21 27.21
N ALA A 157 0.34 -3.79 26.07
CA ALA A 157 -0.34 -2.50 25.97
C ALA A 157 -1.61 -2.47 26.85
N ASN A 158 -2.37 -3.56 26.95
CA ASN A 158 -3.55 -3.64 27.82
C ASN A 158 -3.17 -3.45 29.29
N LEU A 159 -2.11 -4.14 29.75
CA LEU A 159 -1.57 -3.97 31.10
C LEU A 159 -1.15 -2.53 31.36
N LEU A 160 -0.43 -1.92 30.42
CA LEU A 160 0.02 -0.54 30.53
C LEU A 160 -1.14 0.46 30.55
N ASN A 161 -2.17 0.30 29.71
CA ASN A 161 -3.36 1.15 29.73
C ASN A 161 -4.11 1.06 31.07
N MET A 162 -4.15 -0.13 31.67
CA MET A 162 -4.77 -0.33 32.98
C MET A 162 -3.93 0.23 34.14
N ALA A 163 -2.61 0.03 34.13
CA ALA A 163 -1.70 0.32 35.24
C ALA A 163 -1.04 1.71 35.18
N SER A 164 -0.86 2.28 33.99
CA SER A 164 0.04 3.43 33.75
C SER A 164 -0.71 4.69 33.27
N ASN A 165 -0.99 4.85 31.97
CA ASN A 165 -1.89 5.83 31.35
C ASN A 165 -2.40 5.31 29.99
N LEU A 166 -3.48 5.88 29.45
CA LEU A 166 -3.98 5.53 28.11
C LEU A 166 -3.13 6.17 26.99
N GLY A 167 -2.63 7.39 27.19
CA GLY A 167 -1.78 8.08 26.21
C GLY A 167 -2.56 8.95 25.22
N GLN A 168 -1.95 9.21 24.05
CA GLN A 168 -2.55 10.02 23.00
C GLN A 168 -3.61 9.21 22.25
N VAL A 169 -4.82 9.76 22.14
CA VAL A 169 -5.88 9.19 21.31
C VAL A 169 -5.88 9.86 19.94
N GLU A 170 -6.03 9.07 18.89
CA GLU A 170 -6.02 9.52 17.50
C GLU A 170 -7.30 9.11 16.78
N PHE A 171 -7.72 9.93 15.82
CA PHE A 171 -8.88 9.73 14.95
C PHE A 171 -8.37 9.77 13.51
N ASP A 172 -8.48 8.68 12.74
CA ASP A 172 -7.87 8.59 11.39
C ASP A 172 -6.39 9.03 11.33
N GLY A 173 -5.60 8.71 12.36
CA GLY A 173 -4.21 9.14 12.45
C GLY A 173 -4.03 10.66 12.64
N LYS A 174 -5.08 11.40 13.00
CA LYS A 174 -5.06 12.84 13.30
C LYS A 174 -5.52 13.10 14.74
N ARG A 175 -5.25 14.31 15.23
CA ARG A 175 -5.79 14.78 16.52
C ARG A 175 -7.23 15.28 16.32
N PRO A 176 -8.04 15.41 17.40
CA PRO A 176 -9.42 15.84 17.25
C PRO A 176 -9.51 17.19 16.56
N LYS A 177 -10.44 17.28 15.59
CA LYS A 177 -10.68 18.49 14.81
C LYS A 177 -11.10 19.64 15.72
N ILE A 178 -10.57 20.82 15.43
CA ILE A 178 -10.95 22.05 16.13
C ILE A 178 -12.26 22.57 15.50
N MET A 179 -13.25 22.92 16.33
CA MET A 179 -14.50 23.53 15.86
C MET A 179 -14.24 24.93 15.29
N ALA A 180 -15.18 25.47 14.51
CA ALA A 180 -15.10 26.85 13.99
C ALA A 180 -14.91 27.92 15.09
N SER A 181 -15.32 27.62 16.33
CA SER A 181 -15.08 28.46 17.52
C SER A 181 -13.63 28.44 18.03
N GLY A 182 -12.74 27.68 17.39
CA GLY A 182 -11.36 27.45 17.83
C GLY A 182 -11.25 26.45 18.98
N ARG A 183 -12.32 25.75 19.37
CA ARG A 183 -12.33 24.82 20.52
C ARG A 183 -12.38 23.37 20.07
N CYS A 184 -11.62 22.49 20.74
CA CYS A 184 -11.78 21.03 20.58
C CYS A 184 -12.96 20.50 21.40
N PHE A 185 -13.28 21.14 22.54
CA PHE A 185 -14.40 20.77 23.40
C PHE A 185 -14.92 22.02 24.13
N PRO A 186 -16.22 22.10 24.49
CA PRO A 186 -16.80 23.31 25.09
C PRO A 186 -16.15 23.76 26.41
N CYS A 187 -15.56 22.83 27.17
CA CYS A 187 -14.91 23.13 28.44
C CYS A 187 -13.54 23.80 28.31
N TRP A 188 -12.94 23.75 27.11
CA TRP A 188 -11.65 24.38 26.84
C TRP A 188 -11.82 25.79 26.29
N LYS A 189 -10.82 26.64 26.53
CA LYS A 189 -10.79 27.96 25.90
C LYS A 189 -10.52 27.81 24.40
N PRO A 190 -10.97 28.77 23.58
CA PRO A 190 -10.55 28.83 22.18
C PRO A 190 -9.03 28.73 22.07
N TYR A 191 -8.55 27.88 21.16
CA TYR A 191 -7.14 27.71 20.83
C TYR A 191 -6.26 27.26 22.00
N GLU A 192 -6.83 26.49 22.95
CA GLU A 192 -6.13 25.99 24.13
C GLU A 192 -4.82 25.24 23.76
N HIS A 193 -3.71 25.64 24.39
CA HIS A 193 -2.37 25.14 24.06
C HIS A 193 -1.97 23.88 24.85
N ASP A 194 -2.81 23.41 25.77
CA ASP A 194 -2.53 22.21 26.55
C ASP A 194 -2.66 20.96 25.68
N ILE A 195 -1.77 19.98 25.85
CA ILE A 195 -1.84 18.74 25.05
C ILE A 195 -3.12 17.95 25.35
N ARG A 196 -3.67 18.10 26.56
CA ARG A 196 -4.97 17.52 26.96
C ARG A 196 -6.15 18.00 26.12
N SER A 197 -6.09 19.21 25.55
CA SER A 197 -7.16 19.71 24.68
C SER A 197 -7.25 18.91 23.37
N GLY A 198 -6.13 18.36 22.90
CA GLY A 198 -6.07 17.49 21.74
C GLY A 198 -5.95 16.01 22.08
N ALA A 199 -6.79 15.53 23.01
CA ALA A 199 -7.00 14.12 23.35
C ALA A 199 -5.81 13.32 23.91
N PHE A 200 -4.92 13.96 24.68
CA PHE A 200 -3.97 13.22 25.51
C PHE A 200 -4.58 12.83 26.86
N ILE A 201 -4.76 11.52 27.07
CA ILE A 201 -5.34 10.94 28.28
C ILE A 201 -4.23 10.58 29.27
N SER A 202 -4.17 11.34 30.36
CA SER A 202 -3.16 11.20 31.40
C SER A 202 -3.52 10.18 32.50
N HIS A 203 -4.81 9.84 32.59
CA HIS A 203 -5.34 8.88 33.57
C HIS A 203 -5.30 7.44 33.01
N ARG A 204 -5.62 6.47 33.86
CA ARG A 204 -5.57 5.02 33.59
C ARG A 204 -6.90 4.40 33.99
N TYR A 205 -7.22 3.21 33.48
CA TYR A 205 -8.47 2.53 33.84
C TYR A 205 -8.59 2.25 35.35
N ALA A 206 -7.52 1.77 36.00
CA ALA A 206 -7.56 1.49 37.44
C ALA A 206 -7.75 2.72 38.34
N GLY A 207 -7.60 3.93 37.78
CA GLY A 207 -7.76 5.20 38.51
C GLY A 207 -8.99 6.01 38.11
N GLY A 208 -9.76 5.53 37.13
CA GLY A 208 -10.85 6.28 36.49
C GLY A 208 -10.36 7.38 35.55
N LEU A 209 -11.18 7.68 34.53
CA LEU A 209 -10.95 8.76 33.58
C LEU A 209 -11.73 10.01 33.97
N ARG A 210 -11.21 11.20 33.62
CA ARG A 210 -11.97 12.44 33.77
C ARG A 210 -13.08 12.55 32.71
N PRO A 211 -14.17 13.30 32.94
CA PRO A 211 -15.23 13.45 31.95
C PRO A 211 -14.75 13.92 30.56
N GLN A 212 -13.77 14.85 30.52
CA GLN A 212 -13.21 15.31 29.23
C GLN A 212 -12.43 14.21 28.50
N GLU A 213 -11.64 13.43 29.25
CA GLU A 213 -10.81 12.34 28.70
C GLU A 213 -11.69 11.15 28.29
N MET A 214 -12.74 10.86 29.07
CA MET A 214 -13.72 9.81 28.78
C MET A 214 -14.44 10.09 27.47
N PHE A 215 -14.81 11.34 27.20
CA PHE A 215 -15.43 11.72 25.93
C PHE A 215 -14.52 11.43 24.72
N PHE A 216 -13.25 11.84 24.78
CA PHE A 216 -12.29 11.53 23.71
C PHE A 216 -12.05 10.02 23.57
N HIS A 217 -12.06 9.28 24.68
CA HIS A 217 -11.92 7.83 24.65
C HIS A 217 -13.11 7.14 23.96
N VAL A 218 -14.33 7.57 24.28
CA VAL A 218 -15.56 7.05 23.63
C VAL A 218 -15.57 7.39 22.13
N MET A 219 -15.15 8.60 21.77
CA MET A 219 -15.03 8.97 20.36
C MET A 219 -14.11 8.00 19.59
N ALA A 220 -12.98 7.62 20.17
CA ALA A 220 -12.03 6.72 19.49
C ALA A 220 -12.52 5.27 19.48
N GLY A 221 -13.23 4.83 20.52
CA GLY A 221 -13.93 3.56 20.49
C GLY A 221 -14.97 3.49 19.36
N ARG A 222 -15.73 4.57 19.16
CA ARG A 222 -16.74 4.67 18.10
C ARG A 222 -16.12 4.71 16.70
N ASP A 223 -14.98 5.39 16.54
CA ASP A 223 -14.23 5.44 15.27
C ASP A 223 -13.88 4.02 14.78
N GLY A 224 -13.35 3.18 15.67
CA GLY A 224 -13.05 1.79 15.36
C GLY A 224 -14.28 0.92 15.05
N LEU A 225 -15.43 1.19 15.68
CA LEU A 225 -16.69 0.48 15.40
C LEU A 225 -17.25 0.86 14.02
N ILE A 226 -17.21 2.16 13.67
CA ILE A 226 -17.63 2.65 12.35
C ILE A 226 -16.75 2.04 11.26
N ASP A 227 -15.44 2.01 11.49
CA ASP A 227 -14.49 1.39 10.56
C ASP A 227 -14.79 -0.08 10.32
N THR A 228 -15.17 -0.81 11.36
CA THR A 228 -15.57 -2.21 11.23
C THR A 228 -16.85 -2.33 10.41
N ALA A 229 -17.87 -1.50 10.67
CA ALA A 229 -19.13 -1.54 9.95
C ALA A 229 -19.00 -1.16 8.45
N CYS A 230 -18.20 -0.15 8.13
CA CYS A 230 -18.09 0.34 6.75
C CYS A 230 -17.09 -0.44 5.89
N LYS A 231 -16.03 -1.01 6.47
CA LYS A 231 -14.95 -1.63 5.68
C LYS A 231 -15.14 -3.14 5.46
N THR A 232 -15.93 -3.83 6.27
CA THR A 232 -16.18 -5.29 6.16
C THR A 232 -16.85 -5.67 4.84
N SER A 233 -17.85 -4.90 4.40
CA SER A 233 -18.53 -5.12 3.11
C SER A 233 -17.57 -5.04 1.92
N SER A 234 -16.63 -4.08 1.95
CA SER A 234 -15.63 -3.88 0.89
C SER A 234 -14.68 -5.06 0.71
N SER A 235 -14.28 -5.73 1.80
CA SER A 235 -13.42 -6.92 1.70
C SER A 235 -14.17 -8.13 1.12
N GLY A 236 -15.46 -8.29 1.43
CA GLY A 236 -16.28 -9.36 0.89
C GLY A 236 -16.45 -9.26 -0.63
N TYR A 237 -16.74 -8.06 -1.12
CA TYR A 237 -16.84 -7.81 -2.57
C TYR A 237 -15.53 -8.13 -3.30
N LEU A 238 -14.39 -7.65 -2.79
CA LEU A 238 -13.06 -7.97 -3.35
C LEU A 238 -12.83 -9.48 -3.43
N GLN A 239 -13.14 -10.22 -2.37
CA GLN A 239 -12.98 -11.67 -2.33
C GLN A 239 -13.88 -12.37 -3.37
N ARG A 240 -15.14 -11.96 -3.51
CA ARG A 240 -16.06 -12.48 -4.54
C ARG A 240 -15.51 -12.26 -5.94
N CYS A 241 -15.00 -11.06 -6.24
CA CYS A 241 -14.40 -10.74 -7.54
C CYS A 241 -13.20 -11.64 -7.86
N LEU A 242 -12.31 -11.86 -6.88
CA LEU A 242 -11.17 -12.75 -7.03
C LEU A 242 -11.61 -14.20 -7.26
N ILE A 243 -12.53 -14.71 -6.44
CA ILE A 243 -13.07 -16.08 -6.57
C ILE A 243 -13.64 -16.28 -7.97
N LYS A 244 -14.47 -15.35 -8.45
CA LYS A 244 -15.16 -15.49 -9.74
C LYS A 244 -14.24 -15.50 -10.95
N HIS A 245 -13.10 -14.81 -10.88
CA HIS A 245 -12.10 -14.84 -11.96
C HIS A 245 -11.18 -16.06 -11.86
N LEU A 246 -10.81 -16.46 -10.64
CA LEU A 246 -9.83 -17.52 -10.40
C LEU A 246 -10.46 -18.91 -10.19
N GLU A 247 -11.79 -19.05 -10.23
CA GLU A 247 -12.49 -20.32 -9.93
C GLU A 247 -12.07 -21.47 -10.87
N GLY A 248 -11.75 -21.18 -12.13
CA GLY A 248 -11.36 -22.17 -13.13
C GLY A 248 -9.88 -22.60 -13.08
N ILE A 249 -9.06 -21.92 -12.27
CA ILE A 249 -7.61 -22.14 -12.29
C ILE A 249 -7.22 -23.40 -11.50
N THR A 250 -6.63 -24.36 -12.20
CA THR A 250 -6.24 -25.67 -11.67
C THR A 250 -4.81 -26.04 -12.09
N VAL A 251 -4.17 -26.91 -11.30
CA VAL A 251 -2.87 -27.50 -11.67
C VAL A 251 -3.10 -28.71 -12.57
N SER A 252 -2.56 -28.70 -13.78
CA SER A 252 -2.66 -29.81 -14.73
C SER A 252 -1.70 -30.96 -14.40
N TYR A 253 -1.92 -32.15 -14.98
CA TYR A 253 -1.03 -33.32 -14.82
C TYR A 253 0.38 -33.08 -15.35
N ASP A 254 0.55 -32.17 -16.30
CA ASP A 254 1.86 -31.72 -16.80
C ASP A 254 2.55 -30.71 -15.86
N ARG A 255 1.90 -30.36 -14.74
CA ARG A 255 2.30 -29.38 -13.71
C ARG A 255 2.20 -27.92 -14.12
N THR A 256 1.69 -27.64 -15.30
CA THR A 256 1.32 -26.27 -15.68
C THR A 256 0.06 -25.87 -14.95
N VAL A 257 -0.06 -24.58 -14.65
CA VAL A 257 -1.28 -23.98 -14.10
C VAL A 257 -2.10 -23.48 -15.26
N ARG A 258 -3.35 -23.96 -15.35
CA ARG A 258 -4.23 -23.67 -16.46
C ARG A 258 -5.58 -23.19 -15.97
N ASP A 259 -6.23 -22.36 -16.77
CA ASP A 259 -7.64 -22.04 -16.60
C ASP A 259 -8.52 -23.13 -17.26
N HIS A 260 -9.84 -23.05 -17.06
CA HIS A 260 -10.83 -24.02 -17.53
C HIS A 260 -10.84 -24.20 -19.05
N ASP A 261 -10.45 -23.17 -19.80
CA ASP A 261 -10.30 -23.15 -21.26
C ASP A 261 -8.97 -23.78 -21.76
N GLN A 262 -8.16 -24.33 -20.85
CA GLN A 262 -6.82 -24.89 -21.09
C GLN A 262 -5.74 -23.85 -21.44
N SER A 263 -6.03 -22.55 -21.34
CA SER A 263 -5.02 -21.50 -21.41
C SER A 263 -4.01 -21.67 -20.26
N VAL A 264 -2.72 -21.46 -20.55
CA VAL A 264 -1.66 -21.60 -19.56
C VAL A 264 -1.43 -20.26 -18.89
N VAL A 265 -1.64 -20.19 -17.58
CA VAL A 265 -1.38 -18.99 -16.76
C VAL A 265 0.04 -19.01 -16.23
N GLN A 266 0.50 -20.16 -15.70
CA GLN A 266 1.88 -20.35 -15.27
C GLN A 266 2.41 -21.71 -15.75
N PHE A 267 3.69 -21.78 -16.10
CA PHE A 267 4.34 -23.05 -16.43
C PHE A 267 4.54 -23.96 -15.21
N GLN A 268 4.71 -23.35 -14.05
CA GLN A 268 4.84 -24.03 -12.78
C GLN A 268 4.31 -23.12 -11.68
N PHE A 269 3.49 -23.68 -10.78
CA PHE A 269 2.89 -22.90 -9.71
C PHE A 269 3.95 -22.21 -8.86
N GLY A 270 3.92 -20.88 -8.81
CA GLY A 270 4.85 -20.09 -8.00
C GLY A 270 6.33 -20.33 -8.32
N GLU A 271 6.64 -20.63 -9.58
CA GLU A 271 7.97 -20.94 -10.14
C GLU A 271 8.64 -22.23 -9.59
N ASP A 272 8.26 -22.72 -8.41
CA ASP A 272 8.86 -23.90 -7.76
C ASP A 272 7.94 -25.13 -7.66
N GLY A 273 6.64 -24.95 -7.90
CA GLY A 273 5.61 -25.99 -7.91
C GLY A 273 5.33 -26.63 -6.54
N ILE A 274 5.78 -25.99 -5.45
CA ILE A 274 5.63 -26.49 -4.09
C ILE A 274 4.32 -25.98 -3.50
N ASP A 275 3.64 -26.86 -2.77
CA ASP A 275 2.51 -26.51 -1.92
C ASP A 275 2.92 -25.59 -0.76
N VAL A 276 2.20 -24.48 -0.61
CA VAL A 276 2.44 -23.48 0.43
C VAL A 276 2.28 -24.11 1.82
N ALA A 277 1.33 -25.03 2.02
CA ALA A 277 1.11 -25.69 3.30
C ALA A 277 2.31 -26.56 3.74
N LYS A 278 3.07 -27.10 2.78
CA LYS A 278 4.22 -27.99 3.02
C LYS A 278 5.57 -27.27 2.99
N THR A 279 5.58 -25.98 2.69
CA THR A 279 6.79 -25.14 2.61
C THR A 279 7.51 -24.87 3.94
N PRO A 280 6.87 -24.78 5.13
CA PRO A 280 7.55 -24.31 6.36
C PRO A 280 8.85 -25.03 6.70
N TYR A 281 8.86 -26.36 6.64
CA TYR A 281 10.01 -27.22 6.95
C TYR A 281 10.90 -27.52 5.73
N MET A 282 10.69 -26.83 4.61
CA MET A 282 11.56 -26.88 3.44
C MET A 282 12.62 -25.76 3.48
N LYS A 283 12.55 -24.84 4.44
CA LYS A 283 13.53 -23.75 4.55
C LYS A 283 14.85 -24.25 5.17
N PRO A 284 16.02 -23.66 4.82
CA PRO A 284 17.31 -24.22 5.22
C PRO A 284 17.56 -24.22 6.72
N HIS A 285 17.05 -23.21 7.43
CA HIS A 285 17.17 -23.15 8.88
C HIS A 285 16.41 -24.28 9.59
N GLN A 286 15.65 -25.10 8.85
CA GLN A 286 14.96 -26.29 9.35
C GLN A 286 15.59 -27.60 8.87
N PHE A 287 16.69 -27.57 8.11
CA PHE A 287 17.36 -28.79 7.68
C PHE A 287 18.00 -29.54 8.85
N ASP A 288 18.45 -28.83 9.87
CA ASP A 288 18.92 -29.42 11.13
C ASP A 288 17.81 -30.23 11.80
N PHE A 289 16.58 -29.70 11.85
CA PHE A 289 15.41 -30.42 12.37
C PHE A 289 15.12 -31.70 11.58
N ILE A 290 15.25 -31.68 10.25
CA ILE A 290 15.08 -32.89 9.41
C ILE A 290 16.21 -33.89 9.68
N LYS A 291 17.45 -33.41 9.83
CA LYS A 291 18.63 -34.23 10.09
C LYS A 291 18.50 -34.97 11.42
N GLU A 292 18.16 -34.25 12.49
CA GLU A 292 17.94 -34.80 13.83
C GLU A 292 16.82 -35.84 13.84
N ASN A 293 15.75 -35.61 13.06
CA ASN A 293 14.59 -36.50 12.98
C ASN A 293 14.61 -37.46 11.78
N SER A 294 15.76 -37.66 11.15
CA SER A 294 15.91 -38.39 9.87
C SER A 294 15.32 -39.80 9.89
N GLN A 295 15.44 -40.52 11.02
CA GLN A 295 14.86 -41.85 11.19
C GLN A 295 13.32 -41.83 11.14
N LEU A 296 12.70 -40.81 11.71
CA LEU A 296 11.24 -40.65 11.73
C LEU A 296 10.72 -40.28 10.34
N TYR A 297 11.41 -39.35 9.66
CA TYR A 297 11.09 -39.01 8.27
C TYR A 297 11.23 -40.22 7.35
N SER A 298 12.26 -41.05 7.54
CA SER A 298 12.47 -42.25 6.72
C SER A 298 11.30 -43.23 6.83
N ARG A 299 10.75 -43.40 8.04
CA ARG A 299 9.56 -44.22 8.30
C ARG A 299 8.31 -43.65 7.65
N LYS A 300 8.12 -42.32 7.70
CA LYS A 300 6.97 -41.63 7.07
C LYS A 300 7.04 -41.73 5.55
N LEU A 301 8.19 -41.40 4.96
CA LEU A 301 8.38 -41.27 3.52
C LEU A 301 8.42 -42.64 2.82
N TRP A 302 8.96 -43.67 3.47
CA TRP A 302 9.15 -45.00 2.88
C TRP A 302 8.59 -46.12 3.77
N PRO A 303 7.26 -46.26 3.87
CA PRO A 303 6.64 -47.32 4.69
C PRO A 303 7.02 -48.73 4.23
N THR A 304 7.29 -48.90 2.94
CA THR A 304 7.69 -50.18 2.32
C THR A 304 9.19 -50.45 2.37
N GLY A 305 9.99 -49.56 3.00
CA GLY A 305 11.44 -49.70 3.15
C GLY A 305 12.27 -49.49 1.87
N LYS A 306 11.64 -49.23 0.72
CA LYS A 306 12.33 -48.93 -0.54
C LYS A 306 12.50 -47.43 -0.70
N MET A 307 13.74 -46.96 -0.54
CA MET A 307 14.12 -45.59 -0.81
C MET A 307 14.16 -45.34 -2.34
N PRO A 308 13.36 -44.40 -2.89
CA PRO A 308 13.39 -44.05 -4.29
C PRO A 308 14.72 -43.35 -4.61
N ARG A 309 15.56 -44.01 -5.40
CA ARG A 309 16.81 -43.40 -5.87
C ARG A 309 16.49 -42.29 -6.86
N MET A 310 17.20 -41.16 -6.73
CA MET A 310 17.18 -40.12 -7.75
C MET A 310 17.68 -40.71 -9.09
N SER A 311 16.93 -40.48 -10.16
CA SER A 311 17.25 -41.02 -11.49
C SER A 311 18.60 -40.50 -11.99
N GLU A 312 19.29 -41.30 -12.81
CA GLU A 312 20.60 -40.94 -13.35
C GLU A 312 20.54 -39.67 -14.21
N GLU A 313 19.40 -39.43 -14.86
CA GLU A 313 19.12 -38.22 -15.65
C GLU A 313 19.11 -36.96 -14.79
N VAL A 314 18.42 -36.98 -13.63
CA VAL A 314 18.39 -35.83 -12.71
C VAL A 314 19.79 -35.55 -12.18
N LYS A 315 20.55 -36.59 -11.82
CA LYS A 315 21.96 -36.47 -11.39
C LYS A 315 22.84 -35.86 -12.48
N ARG A 316 22.63 -36.22 -13.75
CA ARG A 316 23.39 -35.70 -14.89
C ARG A 316 23.10 -34.23 -15.11
N VAL A 317 21.82 -33.82 -15.09
CA VAL A 317 21.44 -32.43 -15.31
C VAL A 317 21.89 -31.54 -14.15
N GLN A 318 21.78 -31.99 -12.90
CA GLN A 318 22.33 -31.27 -11.74
C GLN A 318 23.82 -30.94 -11.92
N LYS A 319 24.63 -31.92 -12.30
CA LYS A 319 26.07 -31.71 -12.56
C LYS A 319 26.34 -30.75 -13.73
N GLN A 320 25.48 -30.74 -14.75
CA GLN A 320 25.61 -29.80 -15.87
C GLN A 320 25.27 -28.36 -15.43
N THR A 321 24.20 -28.18 -14.64
CA THR A 321 23.79 -26.89 -14.10
C THR A 321 24.85 -26.32 -13.16
N GLU A 322 25.42 -27.12 -12.26
CA GLU A 322 26.50 -26.68 -11.36
C GLU A 322 27.75 -26.23 -12.12
N LYS A 323 28.14 -26.97 -13.17
CA LYS A 323 29.28 -26.60 -14.04
C LYS A 323 29.03 -25.30 -14.79
N PHE A 324 27.82 -25.10 -15.30
CA PHE A 324 27.43 -23.88 -15.99
C PHE A 324 27.43 -22.69 -15.02
N ARG A 325 26.85 -22.85 -13.83
CA ARG A 325 26.84 -21.82 -12.78
C ARG A 325 28.25 -21.41 -12.35
N ASN A 326 29.12 -22.37 -12.06
CA ASN A 326 30.50 -22.08 -11.66
C ASN A 326 31.31 -21.38 -12.77
N ARG A 327 30.89 -21.52 -14.03
CA ARG A 327 31.43 -20.78 -15.17
C ARG A 327 30.87 -19.37 -15.27
N GLU A 328 29.58 -19.18 -15.01
CA GLU A 328 28.90 -17.87 -15.07
C GLU A 328 29.13 -16.99 -13.84
N ALA A 329 29.30 -17.55 -12.64
CA ALA A 329 29.65 -16.80 -11.43
C ALA A 329 30.99 -16.03 -11.57
N LYS A 330 31.83 -16.41 -12.54
CA LYS A 330 33.05 -15.68 -12.91
C LYS A 330 32.80 -14.49 -13.84
N ASN A 331 31.65 -14.45 -14.53
CA ASN A 331 31.23 -13.37 -15.39
C ASN A 331 30.29 -12.42 -14.61
N LYS A 332 30.79 -11.24 -14.25
CA LYS A 332 30.02 -10.18 -13.53
C LYS A 332 28.74 -9.69 -14.23
N TRP A 333 28.45 -10.16 -15.44
CA TRP A 333 27.33 -9.73 -16.28
C TRP A 333 26.14 -10.73 -16.27
N ALA A 334 26.25 -11.85 -15.56
CA ALA A 334 25.34 -12.99 -15.65
C ALA A 334 24.34 -13.14 -14.47
N GLU A 335 23.98 -12.07 -13.75
CA GLU A 335 22.86 -12.14 -12.80
C GLU A 335 21.48 -12.17 -13.50
N ARG A 336 21.41 -11.98 -14.84
CA ARG A 336 20.15 -11.70 -15.55
C ARG A 336 19.65 -12.75 -16.53
N ASN A 337 20.42 -13.78 -16.91
CA ASN A 337 20.00 -14.76 -17.90
C ASN A 337 19.91 -16.17 -17.32
N VAL A 338 18.86 -16.42 -16.52
CA VAL A 338 18.43 -17.77 -16.13
C VAL A 338 17.07 -18.06 -16.76
N ALA A 339 16.94 -17.89 -18.08
CA ALA A 339 15.70 -18.13 -18.82
C ALA A 339 15.77 -19.38 -19.72
N GLY A 340 16.71 -20.28 -19.48
CA GLY A 340 16.84 -21.47 -20.33
C GLY A 340 17.56 -22.61 -19.64
N ILE A 341 16.86 -23.34 -18.76
CA ILE A 341 17.06 -24.76 -18.40
C ILE A 341 15.83 -25.24 -17.58
N GLU A 342 14.60 -24.91 -17.97
CA GLU A 342 13.42 -25.08 -17.10
C GLU A 342 12.93 -26.51 -16.80
N ARG A 343 13.57 -27.59 -17.26
CA ARG A 343 13.00 -28.95 -17.06
C ARG A 343 13.60 -29.81 -15.94
N VAL A 344 14.59 -29.32 -15.19
CA VAL A 344 15.12 -30.03 -13.99
C VAL A 344 15.26 -29.08 -12.78
N LEU A 345 14.76 -27.86 -12.90
CA LEU A 345 15.15 -26.79 -12.00
C LEU A 345 14.38 -26.75 -10.69
N ALA A 346 13.21 -27.34 -10.53
CA ALA A 346 12.46 -27.12 -9.31
C ALA A 346 13.13 -27.70 -8.02
N PHE A 347 13.93 -28.78 -8.11
CA PHE A 347 14.81 -29.24 -7.02
C PHE A 347 16.16 -28.49 -6.97
N ASN A 348 16.66 -28.02 -8.12
CA ASN A 348 17.89 -27.22 -8.16
C ASN A 348 17.66 -25.78 -7.75
N ASP A 349 16.47 -25.19 -7.89
CA ASP A 349 16.05 -23.86 -7.48
C ASP A 349 15.80 -23.84 -5.97
N PHE A 350 15.30 -24.96 -5.43
CA PHE A 350 15.34 -25.25 -4.00
C PHE A 350 16.79 -25.26 -3.44
N LEU A 351 17.75 -25.87 -4.15
CA LEU A 351 19.17 -25.83 -3.80
C LEU A 351 19.87 -24.49 -4.14
N LYS A 352 19.41 -23.75 -5.17
CA LYS A 352 19.97 -22.47 -5.63
C LYS A 352 19.51 -21.28 -4.79
N SER A 353 18.31 -21.34 -4.21
CA SER A 353 17.74 -20.24 -3.40
C SER A 353 18.47 -20.03 -2.07
N HIS A 354 19.49 -20.85 -1.75
CA HIS A 354 20.19 -20.76 -0.48
C HIS A 354 21.69 -21.01 -0.65
N GLU A 355 22.44 -19.90 -0.79
CA GLU A 355 23.91 -19.81 -0.77
C GLU A 355 24.57 -20.44 0.48
N LYS A 356 23.79 -20.87 1.48
CA LYS A 356 24.28 -21.47 2.73
C LYS A 356 24.39 -23.00 2.70
N LEU A 357 23.89 -23.69 1.68
CA LEU A 357 23.96 -25.16 1.62
C LEU A 357 25.38 -25.67 1.27
N SER A 358 26.15 -24.88 0.51
CA SER A 358 27.60 -25.12 0.32
C SER A 358 28.38 -24.81 1.60
N GLU A 359 28.07 -23.72 2.31
CA GLU A 359 28.71 -23.41 3.60
C GLU A 359 28.36 -24.46 4.67
N PHE A 360 27.15 -25.04 4.63
CA PHE A 360 26.74 -26.13 5.53
C PHE A 360 27.45 -27.45 5.20
N ASN A 361 27.65 -27.78 3.92
CA ASN A 361 28.47 -28.93 3.52
C ASN A 361 29.95 -28.75 3.88
N ASP A 362 30.46 -27.51 3.86
CA ASP A 362 31.84 -27.18 4.24
C ASP A 362 32.03 -27.10 5.76
N ALA A 363 30.99 -26.74 6.53
CA ALA A 363 31.00 -26.67 8.00
C ALA A 363 30.62 -28.00 8.70
N LEU A 364 29.96 -28.91 7.99
CA LEU A 364 29.54 -30.23 8.50
C LEU A 364 30.68 -31.02 9.15
N PRO A 365 31.90 -31.10 8.56
CA PRO A 365 33.00 -31.88 9.13
C PRO A 365 33.42 -31.37 10.51
N SER A 366 33.39 -30.05 10.72
CA SER A 366 33.78 -29.44 12.00
C SER A 366 32.77 -29.61 13.13
N LEU A 367 31.47 -29.78 12.82
CA LEU A 367 30.44 -30.08 13.82
C LEU A 367 30.36 -31.57 14.20
N ILE A 368 30.84 -32.46 13.32
CA ILE A 368 30.84 -33.91 13.55
C ILE A 368 31.95 -34.30 14.55
N GLU A 369 33.05 -33.55 14.61
CA GLU A 369 34.15 -33.80 15.54
C GLU A 369 33.78 -33.51 17.01
N GLU A 370 32.70 -32.76 17.31
CA GLU A 370 32.32 -32.39 18.69
C GLU A 370 31.29 -33.31 19.36
N GLN A 371 30.73 -34.31 18.68
CA GLN A 371 29.73 -35.21 19.28
C GLN A 371 30.09 -36.69 19.10
N GLU A 372 30.91 -37.20 20.02
CA GLU A 372 31.01 -38.62 20.33
C GLU A 372 29.65 -39.12 20.84
N VAL A 373 28.86 -39.75 19.97
CA VAL A 373 27.98 -40.92 20.20
C VAL A 373 27.15 -41.03 18.92
N PHE A 374 27.61 -41.79 17.91
CA PHE A 374 26.84 -42.69 17.03
C PHE A 374 27.81 -43.32 16.01
N PRO A 375 27.62 -44.59 15.58
CA PRO A 375 28.60 -45.32 14.77
C PRO A 375 28.89 -44.65 13.41
N GLU A 376 30.17 -44.67 13.01
CA GLU A 376 30.82 -44.09 11.81
C GLU A 376 30.31 -44.54 10.42
N ALA A 377 29.04 -44.89 10.28
CA ALA A 377 28.43 -45.11 8.97
C ALA A 377 27.09 -44.41 8.94
N PHE A 378 27.02 -43.15 8.48
CA PHE A 378 25.86 -42.54 7.80
C PHE A 378 26.02 -41.00 7.66
N ILE A 379 26.95 -40.55 6.82
CA ILE A 379 27.04 -39.13 6.42
C ILE A 379 27.11 -39.02 4.86
N ASP A 380 26.31 -38.08 4.31
CA ASP A 380 26.38 -37.38 3.00
C ASP A 380 25.60 -37.78 1.72
N LYS A 381 25.07 -38.99 1.54
CA LYS A 381 24.08 -39.27 0.45
C LYS A 381 22.62 -39.41 0.89
N PRO A 382 22.30 -39.99 2.06
CA PRO A 382 20.92 -40.31 2.41
C PRO A 382 20.11 -39.09 2.81
N ILE A 383 20.72 -38.03 3.36
CA ILE A 383 20.02 -36.78 3.68
C ILE A 383 19.59 -36.05 2.39
N GLN A 384 20.44 -36.03 1.36
CA GLN A 384 20.07 -35.45 0.06
C GLN A 384 18.90 -36.22 -0.58
N GLU A 385 18.92 -37.55 -0.50
CA GLU A 385 17.83 -38.41 -1.01
C GLU A 385 16.55 -38.28 -0.17
N LEU A 386 16.69 -38.04 1.13
CA LEU A 386 15.59 -37.72 2.05
C LEU A 386 14.94 -36.37 1.69
N LEU A 387 15.74 -35.32 1.53
CA LEU A 387 15.29 -33.99 1.13
C LEU A 387 14.65 -34.01 -0.26
N TYR A 388 15.22 -34.76 -1.21
CA TYR A 388 14.63 -34.96 -2.53
C TYR A 388 13.27 -35.64 -2.46
N SER A 389 13.14 -36.68 -1.62
CA SER A 389 11.86 -37.37 -1.42
C SER A 389 10.83 -36.47 -0.75
N LYS A 390 11.25 -35.67 0.24
CA LYS A 390 10.41 -34.65 0.87
C LYS A 390 9.94 -33.60 -0.13
N TYR A 391 10.85 -33.09 -0.96
CA TYR A 391 10.54 -32.15 -2.03
C TYR A 391 9.47 -32.71 -2.97
N ARG A 392 9.61 -33.96 -3.44
CA ARG A 392 8.62 -34.60 -4.32
C ARG A 392 7.24 -34.75 -3.68
N GLN A 393 7.17 -35.01 -2.38
CA GLN A 393 5.88 -35.06 -1.65
C GLN A 393 5.29 -33.68 -1.34
N SER A 394 6.12 -32.65 -1.40
CA SER A 394 5.75 -31.26 -1.18
C SER A 394 5.24 -30.57 -2.45
N LEU A 395 5.34 -31.23 -3.61
CA LEU A 395 4.79 -30.72 -4.87
C LEU A 395 3.27 -30.62 -4.81
N MET A 396 2.73 -29.64 -5.52
CA MET A 396 1.29 -29.49 -5.71
C MET A 396 0.69 -30.73 -6.39
N PRO A 397 -0.40 -31.30 -5.85
CA PRO A 397 -1.12 -32.37 -6.53
C PRO A 397 -1.81 -31.86 -7.80
N PRO A 398 -1.79 -32.63 -8.91
CA PRO A 398 -2.61 -32.32 -10.08
C PRO A 398 -4.11 -32.33 -9.76
N GLY A 399 -4.85 -31.47 -10.44
CA GLY A 399 -6.27 -31.22 -10.24
C GLY A 399 -6.58 -30.18 -9.16
N ASP A 400 -5.59 -29.76 -8.34
CA ASP A 400 -5.87 -28.88 -7.21
C ASP A 400 -6.31 -27.48 -7.66
N GLN A 401 -7.35 -26.95 -7.00
CA GLN A 401 -7.99 -25.67 -7.31
C GLN A 401 -7.24 -24.50 -6.64
N ILE A 402 -6.04 -24.22 -7.13
CA ILE A 402 -5.17 -23.19 -6.55
C ILE A 402 -5.75 -21.77 -6.66
N GLY A 403 -6.55 -21.48 -7.70
CA GLY A 403 -7.14 -20.16 -7.87
C GLY A 403 -8.06 -19.77 -6.71
N LEU A 404 -8.87 -20.72 -6.21
CA LEU A 404 -9.74 -20.51 -5.05
C LEU A 404 -8.94 -20.32 -3.76
N VAL A 405 -7.92 -21.16 -3.52
CA VAL A 405 -7.04 -21.05 -2.36
C VAL A 405 -6.38 -19.67 -2.31
N ILE A 406 -5.98 -19.14 -3.46
CA ILE A 406 -5.33 -17.84 -3.59
C ILE A 406 -6.31 -16.69 -3.35
N ALA A 407 -7.50 -16.77 -3.95
CA ALA A 407 -8.55 -15.79 -3.74
C ALA A 407 -8.89 -15.67 -2.24
N GLN A 408 -8.97 -16.80 -1.53
CA GLN A 408 -9.19 -16.84 -0.08
C GLN A 408 -7.98 -16.32 0.70
N SER A 409 -6.76 -16.72 0.32
CA SER A 409 -5.51 -16.30 0.97
C SER A 409 -5.23 -14.79 0.86
N ILE A 410 -5.88 -14.10 -0.08
CA ILE A 410 -5.83 -12.63 -0.21
C ILE A 410 -7.09 -11.99 0.40
N GLY A 411 -8.27 -12.56 0.14
CA GLY A 411 -9.56 -12.03 0.60
C GLY A 411 -9.75 -12.10 2.11
N GLU A 412 -9.52 -13.27 2.72
CA GLU A 412 -9.72 -13.47 4.16
C GLU A 412 -8.79 -12.56 4.99
N PRO A 413 -7.47 -12.46 4.75
CA PRO A 413 -6.63 -11.55 5.51
C PRO A 413 -6.97 -10.07 5.28
N SER A 414 -7.59 -9.72 4.15
CA SER A 414 -8.09 -8.36 3.93
C SER A 414 -9.20 -7.98 4.92
N THR A 415 -10.02 -8.94 5.37
CA THR A 415 -10.98 -8.71 6.48
C THR A 415 -10.26 -8.42 7.80
N GLN A 416 -9.08 -9.02 8.05
CA GLN A 416 -8.31 -8.74 9.25
C GLN A 416 -7.70 -7.33 9.22
N MET A 417 -7.40 -6.79 8.05
CA MET A 417 -6.91 -5.42 7.90
C MET A 417 -7.97 -4.37 8.31
N THR A 418 -9.26 -4.66 8.10
CA THR A 418 -10.33 -3.77 8.60
C THR A 418 -10.41 -3.81 10.11
N LEU A 419 -10.42 -5.02 10.68
CA LEU A 419 -10.59 -5.28 12.11
C LEU A 419 -9.40 -4.79 12.95
N ASN A 420 -8.16 -4.92 12.44
CA ASN A 420 -6.96 -4.49 13.16
C ASN A 420 -6.86 -2.97 13.34
N THR A 421 -7.66 -2.19 12.60
CA THR A 421 -7.78 -0.74 12.85
C THR A 421 -8.28 -0.47 14.27
N PHE A 422 -9.17 -1.32 14.81
CA PHE A 422 -9.68 -1.19 16.18
C PHE A 422 -8.60 -1.38 17.25
N HIS A 423 -7.72 -2.38 17.08
CA HIS A 423 -6.67 -2.70 18.04
C HIS A 423 -5.45 -1.78 17.93
N MET A 424 -5.24 -1.14 16.78
CA MET A 424 -4.15 -0.20 16.52
C MET A 424 -4.58 1.27 16.59
N ALA A 425 -5.87 1.57 16.77
CA ALA A 425 -6.38 2.91 17.03
C ALA A 425 -5.63 3.55 18.22
N GLY A 426 -4.84 4.58 17.96
CA GLY A 426 -4.02 5.29 18.95
C GLY A 426 -2.52 4.95 18.96
N LYS A 427 -2.00 4.09 18.06
CA LYS A 427 -0.55 3.94 17.81
C LYS A 427 -0.16 4.62 16.49
N ALA A 428 0.67 5.65 16.60
CA ALA A 428 0.94 6.65 15.57
C ALA A 428 1.81 6.19 14.37
N ASP A 429 2.27 4.94 14.32
CA ASP A 429 3.47 4.64 13.50
C ASP A 429 3.20 4.27 12.04
N VAL A 430 1.95 4.00 11.63
CA VAL A 430 1.65 3.74 10.22
C VAL A 430 0.25 4.23 9.86
N ASN A 431 0.09 4.89 8.71
CA ASN A 431 -1.23 5.21 8.13
C ASN A 431 -1.91 3.90 7.68
N ILE A 432 -2.56 3.23 8.64
CA ILE A 432 -3.28 1.95 8.55
C ILE A 432 -4.57 2.07 7.70
N THR A 433 -4.90 3.26 7.20
CA THR A 433 -6.14 3.50 6.43
C THR A 433 -6.01 3.25 4.93
N LEU A 434 -4.81 3.01 4.39
CA LEU A 434 -4.60 2.85 2.94
C LEU A 434 -4.71 1.39 2.46
N GLY A 435 -4.71 0.39 3.34
CA GLY A 435 -4.54 -1.01 2.95
C GLY A 435 -5.55 -1.51 1.91
N ILE A 436 -6.83 -1.60 2.27
CA ILE A 436 -7.88 -2.11 1.37
C ILE A 436 -8.18 -1.18 0.20
N PRO A 437 -8.29 0.16 0.37
CA PRO A 437 -8.44 1.05 -0.78
C PRO A 437 -7.33 0.88 -1.81
N ARG A 438 -6.09 0.66 -1.36
CA ARG A 438 -4.95 0.38 -2.23
C ARG A 438 -5.05 -1.00 -2.88
N LEU A 439 -5.51 -2.02 -2.15
CA LEU A 439 -5.72 -3.36 -2.70
C LEU A 439 -6.81 -3.37 -3.78
N ARG A 440 -7.91 -2.63 -3.57
CA ARG A 440 -8.96 -2.41 -4.57
C ARG A 440 -8.44 -1.67 -5.80
N GLU A 441 -7.61 -0.64 -5.60
CA GLU A 441 -6.96 0.07 -6.71
C GLU A 441 -6.09 -0.87 -7.55
N LEU A 442 -5.31 -1.76 -6.90
CA LEU A 442 -4.40 -2.70 -7.55
C LEU A 442 -5.11 -3.89 -8.24
N LEU A 443 -6.21 -4.38 -7.67
CA LEU A 443 -6.86 -5.60 -8.15
C LEU A 443 -8.15 -5.34 -8.90
N MET A 444 -8.98 -4.37 -8.48
CA MET A 444 -10.35 -4.22 -8.99
C MET A 444 -10.50 -3.11 -10.02
N THR A 445 -9.77 -2.01 -9.87
CA THR A 445 -9.93 -0.85 -10.76
C THR A 445 -8.88 -0.81 -11.86
N ALA A 446 -7.64 -1.21 -11.56
CA ALA A 446 -6.50 -1.10 -12.47
C ALA A 446 -6.41 0.28 -13.17
N PRO A 447 -6.38 1.38 -12.41
CA PRO A 447 -6.52 2.72 -12.97
C PRO A 447 -5.32 3.09 -13.86
N THR A 448 -5.57 3.91 -14.87
CA THR A 448 -4.51 4.45 -15.76
C THR A 448 -3.52 5.32 -14.98
N GLU A 449 -4.02 6.11 -14.03
CA GLU A 449 -3.21 6.91 -13.10
C GLU A 449 -3.66 6.62 -11.66
N VAL A 450 -2.71 6.23 -10.81
CA VAL A 450 -2.98 5.95 -9.38
C VAL A 450 -3.27 7.22 -8.60
N LYS A 451 -4.07 7.15 -7.52
CA LYS A 451 -4.45 8.31 -6.70
C LYS A 451 -3.25 8.97 -6.00
N THR A 452 -2.28 8.16 -5.57
CA THR A 452 -1.07 8.63 -4.87
C THR A 452 0.19 8.08 -5.55
N PRO A 453 0.57 8.61 -6.72
CA PRO A 453 1.71 8.11 -7.48
C PRO A 453 3.01 8.40 -6.73
N SER A 454 3.88 7.39 -6.62
CA SER A 454 5.18 7.53 -5.98
C SER A 454 6.26 6.71 -6.66
N MET A 455 7.47 7.28 -6.71
CA MET A 455 8.66 6.61 -7.24
C MET A 455 9.75 6.61 -6.18
N THR A 456 10.49 5.50 -6.13
CA THR A 456 11.69 5.35 -5.32
C THR A 456 12.89 5.12 -6.23
N ILE A 457 13.90 5.99 -6.13
CA ILE A 457 15.11 5.93 -6.95
C ILE A 457 16.35 5.90 -6.05
N PRO A 458 17.15 4.83 -6.06
CA PRO A 458 18.37 4.76 -5.28
C PRO A 458 19.48 5.63 -5.87
N PHE A 459 20.28 6.23 -4.99
CA PHE A 459 21.55 6.84 -5.35
C PHE A 459 22.64 5.77 -5.49
N HIS A 460 23.69 6.08 -6.25
CA HIS A 460 24.91 5.26 -6.22
C HIS A 460 25.53 5.25 -4.82
N ARG A 461 26.08 4.09 -4.42
CA ARG A 461 26.59 3.84 -3.05
C ARG A 461 27.70 4.81 -2.58
N HIS A 462 28.37 5.51 -3.49
CA HIS A 462 29.50 6.39 -3.18
C HIS A 462 29.10 7.83 -2.86
N ILE A 463 27.82 8.19 -2.98
CA ILE A 463 27.34 9.56 -2.83
C ILE A 463 27.07 9.90 -1.36
N LYS A 464 27.55 11.07 -0.91
CA LYS A 464 27.41 11.53 0.48
C LYS A 464 26.11 12.30 0.69
N GLU A 465 25.61 12.30 1.93
CA GLU A 465 24.37 12.98 2.33
C GLU A 465 24.33 14.46 1.93
N ALA A 466 25.43 15.20 2.09
CA ALA A 466 25.49 16.62 1.70
C ALA A 466 25.32 16.86 0.18
N GLN A 467 25.71 15.88 -0.64
CA GLN A 467 25.47 15.94 -2.09
C GLN A 467 24.02 15.58 -2.43
N VAL A 468 23.45 14.60 -1.71
CA VAL A 468 22.03 14.22 -1.82
C VAL A 468 21.13 15.41 -1.50
N GLU A 469 21.38 16.12 -0.41
CA GLU A 469 20.53 17.24 0.01
C GLU A 469 20.54 18.38 -1.02
N LYS A 470 21.72 18.73 -1.56
CA LYS A 470 21.85 19.72 -2.64
C LYS A 470 21.11 19.28 -3.90
N PHE A 471 21.25 18.01 -4.28
CA PHE A 471 20.59 17.46 -5.46
C PHE A 471 19.07 17.43 -5.30
N VAL A 472 18.57 16.98 -4.15
CA VAL A 472 17.13 16.97 -3.85
C VAL A 472 16.56 18.38 -3.85
N ASN A 473 17.26 19.36 -3.29
CA ASN A 473 16.86 20.77 -3.35
C ASN A 473 16.76 21.27 -4.80
N SER A 474 17.68 20.85 -5.67
CA SER A 474 17.63 21.21 -7.09
C SER A 474 16.47 20.57 -7.87
N LEU A 475 15.88 19.48 -7.35
CA LEU A 475 14.77 18.76 -7.97
C LEU A 475 13.41 19.18 -7.43
N LYS A 476 13.35 20.01 -6.38
CA LYS A 476 12.09 20.49 -5.81
C LYS A 476 11.30 21.24 -6.88
N ASN A 477 10.02 20.90 -6.99
CA ASN A 477 9.10 21.63 -7.85
C ASN A 477 8.79 22.98 -7.20
N ILE A 478 9.36 24.04 -7.74
CA ILE A 478 9.14 25.41 -7.28
C ILE A 478 8.20 26.08 -8.27
N ARG A 479 7.01 26.45 -7.79
CA ARG A 479 6.00 27.13 -8.60
C ARG A 479 6.27 28.62 -8.60
N LEU A 480 5.77 29.31 -9.61
CA LEU A 480 5.86 30.75 -9.67
C LEU A 480 5.17 31.39 -8.45
N SER A 481 4.08 30.79 -7.94
CA SER A 481 3.38 31.23 -6.73
C SER A 481 4.27 31.35 -5.50
N ASP A 482 5.28 30.50 -5.38
CA ASP A 482 6.09 30.38 -4.16
C ASP A 482 7.14 31.49 -4.07
N VAL A 483 7.41 32.15 -5.20
CA VAL A 483 8.43 33.20 -5.34
C VAL A 483 7.80 34.60 -5.37
N LEU A 484 6.49 34.70 -5.62
CA LEU A 484 5.77 35.97 -5.67
C LEU A 484 5.35 36.46 -4.28
N THR A 485 5.42 37.78 -4.09
CA THR A 485 4.95 38.44 -2.86
C THR A 485 3.55 39.02 -3.02
N ALA A 486 3.23 39.58 -4.20
CA ALA A 486 1.92 40.14 -4.50
C ALA A 486 1.73 40.29 -6.01
N VAL A 487 0.48 40.16 -6.46
CA VAL A 487 0.03 40.56 -7.80
C VAL A 487 -0.97 41.70 -7.61
N LYS A 488 -0.72 42.86 -8.25
CA LYS A 488 -1.61 44.02 -8.19
C LYS A 488 -2.11 44.35 -9.59
N GLY A 489 -3.43 44.43 -9.78
CA GLY A 489 -4.04 44.90 -11.02
C GLY A 489 -4.68 46.28 -10.86
N GLN A 490 -4.55 47.13 -11.86
CA GLN A 490 -5.30 48.37 -12.00
C GLN A 490 -5.87 48.45 -13.41
N ASN A 491 -7.18 48.70 -13.51
CA ASN A 491 -7.84 48.89 -14.79
C ASN A 491 -8.07 50.39 -15.02
N LYS A 492 -7.70 50.88 -16.19
CA LYS A 492 -7.93 52.25 -16.65
C LYS A 492 -8.68 52.18 -17.97
N LEU A 493 -9.74 52.97 -18.11
CA LEU A 493 -10.40 53.16 -19.40
C LEU A 493 -9.67 54.25 -20.16
N ILE A 494 -9.14 53.94 -21.34
CA ILE A 494 -8.39 54.88 -22.17
C ILE A 494 -9.05 54.95 -23.54
N VAL A 495 -9.04 56.13 -24.14
CA VAL A 495 -9.51 56.34 -25.51
C VAL A 495 -8.30 56.23 -26.44
N GLN A 496 -8.27 55.19 -27.28
CA GLN A 496 -7.30 55.02 -28.37
C GLN A 496 -8.05 55.07 -29.71
N ASP A 497 -7.62 55.96 -30.61
CA ASP A 497 -8.15 56.13 -31.97
C ASP A 497 -9.69 56.23 -32.07
N GLY A 498 -10.31 56.92 -31.12
CA GLY A 498 -11.78 57.10 -31.08
C GLY A 498 -12.57 55.90 -30.56
N SER A 499 -11.89 54.81 -30.16
CA SER A 499 -12.47 53.65 -29.49
C SER A 499 -12.11 53.64 -28.00
N PHE A 500 -13.05 53.22 -27.15
CA PHE A 500 -12.73 52.95 -25.74
C PHE A 500 -11.98 51.62 -25.66
N VAL A 501 -10.89 51.58 -24.89
CA VAL A 501 -10.10 50.38 -24.62
C VAL A 501 -9.87 50.31 -23.10
N ILE A 502 -10.06 49.12 -22.52
CA ILE A 502 -9.71 48.88 -21.12
C ILE A 502 -8.23 48.51 -21.07
N GLN A 503 -7.42 49.41 -20.53
CA GLN A 503 -6.01 49.17 -20.24
C GLN A 503 -5.87 48.61 -18.82
N SER A 504 -5.44 47.35 -18.71
CA SER A 504 -5.18 46.68 -17.43
C SER A 504 -3.68 46.63 -17.16
N GLU A 505 -3.22 47.36 -16.16
CA GLU A 505 -1.84 47.38 -15.67
C GLU A 505 -1.69 46.38 -14.53
N ILE A 506 -0.83 45.38 -14.70
CA ILE A 506 -0.63 44.32 -13.71
C ILE A 506 0.82 44.29 -13.26
N GLU A 507 1.03 44.64 -11.98
CA GLU A 507 2.32 44.62 -11.30
C GLU A 507 2.49 43.29 -10.54
N ILE A 508 3.44 42.48 -10.99
CA ILE A 508 3.85 41.22 -10.36
C ILE A 508 5.10 41.50 -9.52
N LYS A 509 5.02 41.32 -8.18
CA LYS A 509 6.14 41.55 -7.25
C LYS A 509 6.84 40.26 -6.88
N ILE A 510 8.16 40.25 -7.06
CA ILE A 510 9.04 39.10 -6.81
C ILE A 510 9.76 39.28 -5.47
N GLY A 511 9.65 38.29 -4.60
CA GLY A 511 10.21 38.34 -3.26
C GLY A 511 11.66 37.91 -3.21
N ARG A 512 12.60 38.85 -3.12
CA ARG A 512 14.05 38.54 -3.05
C ARG A 512 14.47 37.64 -1.88
N LYS A 513 13.78 37.75 -0.73
CA LYS A 513 14.07 36.90 0.43
C LYS A 513 13.65 35.45 0.14
N LEU A 514 12.48 35.27 -0.47
CA LEU A 514 11.96 33.96 -0.90
C LEU A 514 12.85 33.32 -1.96
N CYS A 515 13.31 34.09 -2.96
CA CYS A 515 14.27 33.59 -3.96
C CYS A 515 15.55 33.05 -3.31
N LYS A 516 16.09 33.75 -2.30
CA LYS A 516 17.31 33.33 -1.58
C LYS A 516 17.09 32.09 -0.72
N GLU A 517 15.92 31.95 -0.10
CA GLU A 517 15.57 30.76 0.68
C GLU A 517 15.40 29.51 -0.20
N LEU A 518 15.02 29.70 -1.46
CA LEU A 518 14.78 28.65 -2.44
C LEU A 518 15.99 28.38 -3.37
N ASP A 519 17.14 29.01 -3.13
CA ASP A 519 18.35 28.91 -3.95
C ASP A 519 18.13 29.24 -5.45
N LEU A 520 17.30 30.24 -5.71
CA LEU A 520 16.93 30.69 -7.05
C LEU A 520 17.44 32.10 -7.34
N ASP A 521 18.02 32.28 -8.52
CA ASP A 521 18.39 33.60 -9.03
C ASP A 521 17.15 34.35 -9.55
N PRO A 522 16.86 35.58 -9.07
CA PRO A 522 15.71 36.37 -9.53
C PRO A 522 15.72 36.64 -11.04
N GLU A 523 16.91 36.69 -11.66
CA GLU A 523 17.07 36.83 -13.10
C GLU A 523 16.49 35.63 -13.86
N THR A 524 16.73 34.41 -13.38
CA THR A 524 16.19 33.16 -13.94
C THR A 524 14.66 33.12 -13.83
N VAL A 525 14.11 33.63 -12.72
CA VAL A 525 12.66 33.72 -12.51
C VAL A 525 12.02 34.69 -13.51
N VAL A 526 12.60 35.88 -13.67
CA VAL A 526 12.15 36.84 -14.68
C VAL A 526 12.30 36.25 -16.08
N ALA A 527 13.41 35.58 -16.39
CA ALA A 527 13.60 34.93 -17.69
C ALA A 527 12.54 33.85 -17.99
N GLU A 528 12.12 33.04 -17.00
CA GLU A 528 11.07 32.03 -17.20
C GLU A 528 9.66 32.62 -17.33
N ILE A 529 9.35 33.69 -16.58
CA ILE A 529 8.11 34.46 -16.78
C ILE A 529 8.07 34.99 -18.23
N MET A 530 9.23 35.43 -18.72
CA MET A 530 9.38 36.08 -20.04
C MET A 530 9.53 35.11 -21.20
N ARG A 531 9.92 33.84 -20.97
CA ARG A 531 10.03 32.76 -21.96
C ARG A 531 8.66 32.25 -22.48
N LYS A 532 7.62 33.08 -22.46
CA LYS A 532 6.26 32.84 -22.99
C LYS A 532 5.37 31.84 -22.24
N LYS A 533 5.87 31.14 -21.21
CA LYS A 533 5.02 30.19 -20.46
C LYS A 533 3.87 30.87 -19.73
N LEU A 534 4.12 32.00 -19.05
CA LEU A 534 3.07 32.74 -18.34
C LEU A 534 2.05 33.35 -19.29
N PHE A 535 2.50 34.13 -20.28
CA PHE A 535 1.61 34.83 -21.18
C PHE A 535 0.76 33.89 -22.04
N LYS A 536 1.32 32.76 -22.49
CA LYS A 536 0.55 31.73 -23.21
C LYS A 536 -0.58 31.15 -22.37
N VAL A 537 -0.32 30.81 -21.10
CA VAL A 537 -1.33 30.26 -20.18
C VAL A 537 -2.38 31.32 -19.84
N VAL A 538 -1.96 32.56 -19.57
CA VAL A 538 -2.87 33.66 -19.25
C VAL A 538 -3.79 33.97 -20.44
N ILE A 539 -3.27 34.04 -21.67
CA ILE A 539 -4.06 34.31 -22.87
C ILE A 539 -5.03 33.17 -23.16
N LYS A 540 -4.59 31.91 -23.07
CA LYS A 540 -5.50 30.77 -23.22
C LYS A 540 -6.66 30.84 -22.21
N LYS A 541 -6.36 31.08 -20.93
CA LYS A 541 -7.40 31.26 -19.90
C LYS A 541 -8.29 32.48 -20.13
N LEU A 542 -7.74 33.52 -20.75
CA LEU A 542 -8.50 34.72 -21.13
C LEU A 542 -9.50 34.41 -22.25
N GLU A 543 -9.05 33.74 -23.31
CA GLU A 543 -9.88 33.31 -24.45
C GLU A 543 -10.95 32.31 -24.00
N ASP A 544 -10.60 31.37 -23.11
CA ASP A 544 -11.54 30.41 -22.55
C ASP A 544 -12.61 31.12 -21.69
N ALA A 545 -12.22 32.14 -20.91
CA ALA A 545 -13.16 32.94 -20.13
C ALA A 545 -14.09 33.78 -21.04
N GLU A 546 -13.57 34.33 -22.14
CA GLU A 546 -14.36 35.06 -23.14
C GLU A 546 -15.35 34.13 -23.87
N LYS A 547 -14.90 32.94 -24.30
CA LYS A 547 -15.75 31.89 -24.91
C LYS A 547 -16.83 31.38 -23.97
N ALA A 548 -16.49 31.13 -22.70
CA ALA A 548 -17.44 30.69 -21.68
C ALA A 548 -18.56 31.71 -21.48
N ARG A 549 -18.22 33.02 -21.51
CA ARG A 549 -19.21 34.08 -21.45
C ARG A 549 -20.11 34.12 -22.69
N SER A 550 -19.56 34.01 -23.89
CA SER A 550 -20.38 33.93 -25.12
C SER A 550 -21.36 32.75 -25.07
N LYS A 551 -20.93 31.58 -24.56
CA LYS A 551 -21.81 30.42 -24.32
C LYS A 551 -22.88 30.70 -23.26
N GLN A 552 -22.54 31.42 -22.19
CA GLN A 552 -23.45 31.75 -21.09
C GLN A 552 -24.52 32.78 -21.52
N GLU A 553 -24.15 33.76 -22.35
CA GLU A 553 -25.09 34.72 -22.97
C GLU A 553 -26.04 34.02 -23.97
N LEU A 554 -25.57 32.97 -24.67
CA LEU A 554 -26.40 32.07 -25.49
C LEU A 554 -27.30 31.11 -24.67
N PHE A 555 -26.89 30.75 -23.44
CA PHE A 555 -27.66 29.83 -22.57
C PHE A 555 -28.78 30.51 -21.77
N VAL A 556 -28.62 31.80 -21.44
CA VAL A 556 -29.64 32.59 -20.72
C VAL A 556 -30.92 32.78 -21.57
N SER A 557 -30.85 32.61 -22.89
CA SER A 557 -32.00 32.68 -23.79
C SER A 557 -32.76 31.35 -23.97
N LYS A 558 -32.29 30.22 -23.40
CA LYS A 558 -32.94 28.91 -23.54
C LYS A 558 -33.41 28.21 -22.26
N ASN A 559 -33.03 28.65 -21.07
CA ASN A 559 -33.42 27.98 -19.81
C ASN A 559 -34.34 28.81 -18.91
N LYS A 560 -35.61 28.91 -19.30
CA LYS A 560 -36.71 28.70 -18.35
C LYS A 560 -37.24 27.30 -18.65
N GLU A 561 -37.22 26.42 -17.65
CA GLU A 561 -37.61 25.00 -17.71
C GLU A 561 -36.49 24.00 -18.09
N ALA A 562 -35.65 23.66 -17.10
CA ALA A 562 -35.02 22.34 -17.05
C ALA A 562 -34.86 21.91 -15.58
N ALA A 563 -35.39 20.73 -15.30
CA ALA A 563 -35.72 20.21 -13.98
C ALA A 563 -34.50 19.74 -13.18
N LYS A 564 -34.61 19.83 -11.85
CA LYS A 564 -33.77 19.09 -10.90
C LYS A 564 -33.93 17.58 -11.14
N PRO A 565 -32.86 16.78 -11.15
CA PRO A 565 -33.00 15.34 -11.03
C PRO A 565 -33.63 15.01 -9.66
N LYS A 566 -34.66 14.17 -9.69
CA LYS A 566 -35.36 13.68 -8.50
C LYS A 566 -34.36 12.89 -7.63
N ARG A 567 -33.96 13.47 -6.49
CA ARG A 567 -33.47 12.68 -5.36
C ARG A 567 -34.62 11.83 -4.84
N GLY A 568 -34.52 10.52 -4.98
CA GLY A 568 -35.33 9.58 -4.22
C GLY A 568 -35.11 9.85 -2.73
N ALA A 569 -36.16 10.31 -2.06
CA ALA A 569 -36.18 10.35 -0.61
C ALA A 569 -36.10 8.90 -0.11
N ARG A 570 -35.03 8.57 0.63
CA ARG A 570 -35.03 7.37 1.48
C ARG A 570 -36.28 7.44 2.35
N LYS A 571 -37.14 6.42 2.24
CA LYS A 571 -38.21 6.19 3.21
C LYS A 571 -37.53 6.06 4.58
N ALA A 572 -37.86 6.96 5.50
CA ALA A 572 -37.68 6.71 6.91
C ALA A 572 -38.61 5.56 7.30
N GLY A 573 -38.10 4.33 7.18
CA GLY A 573 -38.64 3.18 7.89
C GLY A 573 -38.09 3.26 9.32
N ASN A 574 -38.99 3.31 10.29
CA ASN A 574 -38.65 3.12 11.70
C ASN A 574 -38.12 1.70 11.86
N ASP A 575 -36.80 1.52 11.92
CA ASP A 575 -36.18 0.30 12.48
C ASP A 575 -34.77 0.54 13.04
N ASP A 576 -34.40 1.79 13.38
CA ASP A 576 -33.12 2.10 14.02
C ASP A 576 -33.19 1.94 15.55
N GLY A 577 -33.73 0.81 15.99
CA GLY A 577 -33.95 0.46 17.40
C GLY A 577 -33.08 -0.67 17.92
N ASP A 578 -32.20 -1.27 17.11
CA ASP A 578 -31.43 -2.42 17.55
C ASP A 578 -30.11 -2.01 18.23
N ASP A 579 -30.10 -2.25 19.52
CA ASP A 579 -28.96 -2.26 20.43
C ASP A 579 -27.84 -3.14 19.84
N PRO A 580 -26.56 -2.72 19.82
CA PRO A 580 -25.45 -3.54 19.29
C PRO A 580 -25.24 -4.89 20.00
N ASP A 581 -25.91 -5.15 21.12
CA ASP A 581 -25.96 -6.47 21.78
C ASP A 581 -26.89 -7.48 21.07
N ALA A 582 -27.78 -7.05 20.16
CA ALA A 582 -28.65 -7.96 19.40
C ALA A 582 -27.93 -8.68 18.24
N CYS A 583 -26.74 -8.22 17.84
CA CYS A 583 -25.86 -8.94 16.91
C CYS A 583 -24.91 -9.92 17.60
N ALA A 584 -24.98 -10.08 18.93
CA ALA A 584 -24.31 -11.18 19.61
C ALA A 584 -25.14 -12.45 19.42
N ILE A 585 -24.69 -13.30 18.50
CA ILE A 585 -25.18 -14.67 18.31
C ILE A 585 -25.30 -15.34 19.69
N PRO A 586 -26.49 -15.76 20.14
CA PRO A 586 -26.60 -16.66 21.27
C PRO A 586 -26.00 -18.00 20.83
N ASP A 587 -24.84 -18.36 21.37
CA ASP A 587 -24.35 -19.73 21.31
C ASP A 587 -25.44 -20.69 21.82
N ASP A 588 -25.57 -21.83 21.14
CA ASP A 588 -26.45 -22.98 21.41
C ASP A 588 -27.79 -23.01 20.64
N LYS A 589 -27.71 -23.37 19.35
CA LYS A 589 -28.51 -24.44 18.71
C LYS A 589 -28.02 -24.70 17.28
N GLU A 590 -27.78 -25.97 16.98
CA GLU A 590 -27.63 -26.49 15.61
C GLU A 590 -28.92 -26.24 14.84
N GLU A 591 -28.95 -25.25 13.95
CA GLU A 591 -29.96 -25.12 12.88
C GLU A 591 -29.41 -24.17 11.81
N ASP A 592 -29.27 -24.71 10.59
CA ASP A 592 -29.02 -24.12 9.26
C ASP A 592 -28.40 -22.72 9.16
N ILE A 593 -27.11 -22.70 8.81
CA ILE A 593 -26.38 -21.51 8.35
C ILE A 593 -26.84 -21.22 6.92
N ASP A 594 -27.88 -20.41 6.76
CA ASP A 594 -28.18 -19.80 5.46
C ASP A 594 -27.11 -18.75 5.14
N GLU A 595 -26.58 -18.88 3.93
CA GLU A 595 -25.50 -18.09 3.35
C GLU A 595 -25.77 -16.58 3.47
N CYS A 596 -24.76 -15.80 3.88
CA CYS A 596 -24.82 -14.35 3.75
C CYS A 596 -24.87 -13.97 2.26
N GLU A 597 -26.05 -13.71 1.74
CA GLU A 597 -26.21 -13.04 0.45
C GLU A 597 -25.54 -11.67 0.53
N TYR A 598 -24.54 -11.45 -0.33
CA TYR A 598 -23.83 -10.19 -0.43
C TYR A 598 -24.79 -9.16 -1.05
N GLU A 599 -25.36 -8.27 -0.23
CA GLU A 599 -26.12 -7.13 -0.74
C GLU A 599 -25.24 -6.26 -1.63
N ASP A 600 -25.81 -5.84 -2.77
CA ASP A 600 -25.18 -4.99 -3.77
C ASP A 600 -24.57 -3.74 -3.13
N VAL A 601 -23.26 -3.58 -3.30
CA VAL A 601 -22.57 -2.35 -2.93
C VAL A 601 -22.97 -1.30 -3.96
N ASP A 602 -23.81 -0.34 -3.56
CA ASP A 602 -23.99 0.96 -4.25
C ASP A 602 -22.67 1.77 -4.16
N ASP A 603 -21.59 1.26 -4.74
CA ASP A 603 -20.41 2.05 -5.05
C ASP A 603 -20.74 2.79 -6.36
N GLU A 604 -21.13 4.06 -6.26
CA GLU A 604 -21.07 5.01 -7.39
C GLU A 604 -19.60 5.20 -7.81
N VAL A 605 -19.00 4.17 -8.41
CA VAL A 605 -17.94 4.37 -9.38
C VAL A 605 -18.67 4.92 -10.59
N LYS A 606 -18.66 6.25 -10.74
CA LYS A 606 -18.94 6.84 -12.04
C LYS A 606 -17.86 6.33 -12.98
N ASP A 607 -18.19 5.28 -13.72
CA ASP A 607 -17.55 5.01 -14.98
C ASP A 607 -17.74 6.29 -15.80
N GLU A 608 -16.65 7.04 -15.98
CA GLU A 608 -16.61 8.06 -17.02
C GLU A 608 -16.80 7.28 -18.32
N GLU A 609 -17.98 7.40 -18.93
CA GLU A 609 -18.20 7.00 -20.31
C GLU A 609 -17.14 7.74 -21.13
N ASP A 610 -16.12 7.00 -21.58
CA ASP A 610 -15.18 7.44 -22.61
C ASP A 610 -16.01 7.66 -23.89
N ASP A 611 -16.56 8.87 -24.03
CA ASP A 611 -17.01 9.39 -25.31
C ASP A 611 -15.77 9.51 -26.21
N ALA A 612 -15.55 8.46 -27.00
CA ALA A 612 -14.62 8.47 -28.11
C ALA A 612 -15.14 9.44 -29.18
N GLU A 613 -14.90 10.74 -28.99
CA GLU A 613 -14.93 11.69 -30.09
C GLU A 613 -13.72 11.39 -31.00
N GLU A 614 -14.01 10.90 -32.21
CA GLU A 614 -13.06 10.79 -33.30
C GLU A 614 -12.40 12.16 -33.53
N VAL A 615 -11.13 12.30 -33.13
CA VAL A 615 -10.30 13.45 -33.47
C VAL A 615 -9.89 13.29 -34.93
N ASP A 616 -10.72 13.82 -35.82
CA ASP A 616 -10.39 13.97 -37.24
C ASP A 616 -9.23 14.96 -37.36
N GLY A 617 -8.07 14.44 -37.78
CA GLY A 617 -6.84 15.19 -37.94
C GLY A 617 -6.90 16.08 -39.16
N ASN A 618 -7.40 17.31 -38.99
CA ASN A 618 -7.22 18.36 -39.98
C ASN A 618 -6.01 19.23 -39.67
N SER A 619 -5.18 19.36 -40.70
CA SER A 619 -3.95 20.11 -40.75
C SER A 619 -4.25 21.59 -40.93
N ASP A 620 -3.86 22.42 -39.96
CA ASP A 620 -3.94 23.87 -40.08
C ASP A 620 -2.76 24.40 -40.90
N ASP A 621 -2.97 24.52 -42.21
CA ASP A 621 -2.17 25.34 -43.13
C ASP A 621 -2.65 26.81 -43.03
N GLU A 622 -1.94 27.64 -42.26
CA GLU A 622 -2.13 29.10 -42.30
C GLU A 622 -1.18 29.74 -43.32
N SER A 623 -1.78 30.41 -44.32
CA SER A 623 -1.07 31.20 -45.34
C SER A 623 -0.88 32.66 -44.89
N PRO A 624 0.23 33.34 -45.25
CA PRO A 624 0.51 34.71 -44.81
C PRO A 624 -0.06 35.75 -45.77
N LEU A 625 -0.79 36.74 -45.24
CA LEU A 625 -1.22 37.93 -46.00
C LEU A 625 -0.60 39.22 -45.44
N LYS A 626 0.26 39.78 -46.30
CA LYS A 626 0.61 41.18 -46.62
C LYS A 626 0.79 42.21 -45.48
N GLN A 627 2.04 42.67 -45.41
CA GLN A 627 2.51 43.94 -44.85
C GLN A 627 1.78 45.15 -45.46
N ASN A 628 1.48 46.16 -44.65
CA ASN A 628 2.01 47.52 -44.81
C ASN A 628 1.49 48.50 -43.73
N GLU A 629 2.35 49.47 -43.42
CA GLU A 629 2.08 50.78 -42.82
C GLU A 629 1.73 50.84 -41.32
N THR A 630 2.75 51.11 -40.50
CA THR A 630 2.72 52.06 -39.37
C THR A 630 4.13 52.27 -38.80
N ASP A 631 5.07 52.65 -39.65
CA ASP A 631 6.38 53.19 -39.24
C ASP A 631 6.32 54.73 -39.31
N GLN A 632 5.69 55.34 -38.31
CA GLN A 632 5.87 56.75 -37.94
C GLN A 632 5.04 57.00 -36.67
N ILE A 633 5.62 57.72 -35.70
CA ILE A 633 5.10 58.00 -34.34
C ILE A 633 5.59 56.99 -33.29
N LEU A 634 6.85 57.11 -32.87
CA LEU A 634 7.33 56.79 -31.50
C LEU A 634 8.78 57.30 -31.31
N LYS A 635 8.98 58.61 -31.59
CA LYS A 635 10.15 59.36 -31.12
C LYS A 635 9.66 60.31 -30.02
N GLU A 636 9.64 59.81 -28.80
CA GLU A 636 9.84 60.54 -27.54
C GLU A 636 9.47 59.62 -26.38
N LEU A 637 10.49 59.09 -25.70
CA LEU A 637 10.55 58.80 -24.25
C LEU A 637 11.82 57.99 -23.99
N ASN A 638 12.80 58.64 -23.35
CA ASN A 638 14.08 58.05 -22.96
C ASN A 638 13.89 56.99 -21.87
N MET A 639 13.91 55.71 -22.25
CA MET A 639 14.23 54.59 -21.36
C MET A 639 15.17 53.63 -22.10
N THR A 640 16.25 53.23 -21.43
CA THR A 640 17.39 52.50 -22.00
C THR A 640 16.99 51.16 -22.62
N LYS A 641 17.01 51.08 -23.96
CA LYS A 641 17.01 49.83 -24.73
C LYS A 641 18.38 49.14 -24.56
N SER A 642 18.43 48.13 -23.71
CA SER A 642 19.47 47.10 -23.79
C SER A 642 18.82 45.73 -23.64
N SER A 643 18.29 45.25 -24.77
CA SER A 643 17.96 43.86 -25.13
C SER A 643 16.99 43.92 -26.31
N GLY A 644 17.45 44.26 -27.51
CA GLY A 644 16.56 44.60 -28.64
C GLY A 644 15.78 43.44 -29.26
N ASN A 645 16.35 42.23 -29.30
CA ASN A 645 15.82 41.21 -30.24
C ASN A 645 14.84 40.19 -29.63
N PHE A 646 14.79 40.06 -28.31
CA PHE A 646 13.91 39.09 -27.63
C PHE A 646 12.52 39.66 -27.35
N TRP A 647 12.44 40.95 -27.03
CA TRP A 647 11.27 41.63 -26.50
C TRP A 647 10.24 41.99 -27.58
N GLU A 648 10.72 42.41 -28.76
CA GLU A 648 9.87 42.61 -29.94
C GLU A 648 9.20 41.29 -30.38
N LYS A 649 9.89 40.14 -30.21
CA LYS A 649 9.36 38.80 -30.53
C LYS A 649 8.30 38.30 -29.54
N VAL A 650 8.25 38.85 -28.32
CA VAL A 650 7.21 38.55 -27.31
C VAL A 650 5.97 39.40 -27.59
N LEU A 651 6.16 40.69 -27.88
CA LEU A 651 5.09 41.62 -28.27
C LEU A 651 4.43 41.22 -29.60
N SER A 652 5.22 40.77 -30.58
CA SER A 652 4.70 40.32 -31.89
C SER A 652 3.94 38.99 -31.84
N SER A 653 4.06 38.22 -30.76
CA SER A 653 3.39 36.91 -30.63
C SER A 653 2.02 36.98 -30.00
N HIS A 654 1.65 38.11 -29.38
CA HIS A 654 0.47 38.21 -28.55
C HIS A 654 -0.25 39.56 -28.75
N ARG A 655 -1.44 39.52 -29.36
CA ARG A 655 -2.25 40.71 -29.72
C ARG A 655 -2.72 41.53 -28.51
N SER A 656 -2.91 40.90 -27.34
CA SER A 656 -3.49 41.54 -26.15
C SER A 656 -2.46 42.13 -25.17
N VAL A 657 -1.15 41.95 -25.40
CA VAL A 657 -0.08 42.48 -24.54
C VAL A 657 0.56 43.70 -25.20
N THR A 658 0.40 44.87 -24.59
CA THR A 658 0.83 46.15 -25.18
C THR A 658 2.25 46.52 -24.79
N SER A 659 2.61 46.30 -23.52
CA SER A 659 3.95 46.58 -23.03
C SER A 659 4.30 45.68 -21.84
N VAL A 660 5.58 45.33 -21.74
CA VAL A 660 6.13 44.63 -20.58
C VAL A 660 7.35 45.39 -20.10
N VAL A 661 7.29 45.90 -18.87
CA VAL A 661 8.37 46.63 -18.20
C VAL A 661 8.84 45.81 -17.01
N HIS A 662 10.16 45.73 -16.81
CA HIS A 662 10.73 45.03 -15.67
C HIS A 662 11.82 45.86 -15.00
N ASP A 663 12.09 45.53 -13.75
CA ASP A 663 13.19 46.12 -12.98
C ASP A 663 14.55 45.55 -13.42
N ALA A 664 15.28 46.29 -14.26
CA ALA A 664 16.56 45.88 -14.84
C ALA A 664 17.74 45.79 -13.84
N LYS A 665 17.64 46.41 -12.67
CA LYS A 665 18.73 46.41 -11.66
C LYS A 665 18.49 45.39 -10.58
N LYS A 666 17.22 45.25 -10.16
CA LYS A 666 16.89 44.49 -8.97
C LYS A 666 15.96 43.29 -9.22
N PHE A 667 15.38 43.16 -10.42
CA PHE A 667 14.45 42.08 -10.79
C PHE A 667 13.35 41.87 -9.73
N SER A 668 12.88 42.96 -9.12
CA SER A 668 11.96 42.92 -7.98
C SER A 668 10.49 43.01 -8.37
N TRP A 669 10.19 43.48 -9.58
CA TRP A 669 8.84 43.55 -10.12
C TRP A 669 8.84 43.51 -11.65
N ILE A 670 7.69 43.09 -12.19
CA ILE A 670 7.36 43.12 -13.61
C ILE A 670 6.00 43.80 -13.73
N LEU A 671 5.89 44.80 -14.60
CA LEU A 671 4.64 45.48 -14.96
C LEU A 671 4.25 45.04 -16.36
N VAL A 672 3.08 44.44 -16.49
CA VAL A 672 2.52 44.00 -17.76
C VAL A 672 1.28 44.83 -18.05
N THR A 673 1.17 45.36 -19.26
CA THR A 673 -0.01 46.10 -19.71
C THR A 673 -0.78 45.29 -20.74
N PHE A 674 -2.06 45.05 -20.45
CA PHE A 674 -3.00 44.40 -21.36
C PHE A 674 -4.00 45.41 -21.89
N ASN A 675 -4.23 45.40 -23.21
CA ASN A 675 -5.31 46.17 -23.83
C ASN A 675 -6.44 45.23 -24.20
N ARG A 676 -7.66 45.60 -23.85
CA ARG A 676 -8.86 44.78 -24.08
C ARG A 676 -10.04 45.62 -24.54
N ASP A 677 -10.94 44.97 -25.27
CA ASP A 677 -12.16 45.62 -25.75
C ASP A 677 -13.14 45.89 -24.59
N PRO A 678 -13.94 46.99 -24.65
CA PRO A 678 -14.90 47.37 -23.61
C PRO A 678 -15.95 46.31 -23.31
N SER A 679 -16.28 45.46 -24.28
CA SER A 679 -17.23 44.35 -24.11
C SER A 679 -16.79 43.34 -23.04
N SER A 680 -15.52 43.33 -22.63
CA SER A 680 -14.92 42.42 -21.65
C SER A 680 -15.00 42.86 -20.18
N GLU A 681 -15.85 43.85 -19.85
CA GLU A 681 -15.85 44.70 -18.64
C GLU A 681 -15.85 44.01 -17.25
N ASN A 682 -15.97 42.67 -17.13
CA ASN A 682 -16.07 41.96 -15.84
C ASN A 682 -15.09 40.78 -15.66
N ILE A 683 -14.03 40.69 -16.45
CA ILE A 683 -13.05 39.60 -16.29
C ILE A 683 -11.95 40.01 -15.30
N ASP A 684 -11.89 39.32 -14.16
CA ASP A 684 -10.85 39.50 -13.14
C ASP A 684 -9.52 38.89 -13.61
N LEU A 685 -8.69 39.73 -14.23
CA LEU A 685 -7.35 39.36 -14.69
C LEU A 685 -6.41 38.99 -13.53
N VAL A 686 -6.63 39.52 -12.32
CA VAL A 686 -5.80 39.18 -11.16
C VAL A 686 -6.03 37.72 -10.80
N HIS A 687 -7.29 37.28 -10.72
CA HIS A 687 -7.61 35.87 -10.49
C HIS A 687 -7.07 34.93 -11.60
N ILE A 688 -7.17 35.34 -12.87
CA ILE A 688 -6.62 34.55 -13.99
C ILE A 688 -5.11 34.40 -13.86
N ILE A 689 -4.40 35.48 -13.51
CA ILE A 689 -2.95 35.44 -13.32
C ILE A 689 -2.59 34.65 -12.08
N GLU A 690 -3.31 34.79 -10.96
CA GLU A 690 -3.10 33.94 -9.78
C GLU A 690 -3.26 32.45 -10.12
N SER A 691 -4.27 32.10 -10.91
CA SER A 691 -4.48 30.73 -11.40
C SER A 691 -3.33 30.28 -12.33
N ALA A 692 -2.86 31.12 -13.25
CA ALA A 692 -1.76 30.81 -14.14
C ALA A 692 -0.42 30.64 -13.39
N VAL A 693 -0.17 31.50 -12.40
CA VAL A 693 1.01 31.47 -11.54
C VAL A 693 1.10 30.18 -10.71
N ARG A 694 -0.03 29.63 -10.25
CA ARG A 694 -0.07 28.36 -9.49
C ARG A 694 0.22 27.12 -10.33
N GLU A 695 0.08 27.21 -11.66
CA GLU A 695 0.24 26.11 -12.61
C GLU A 695 1.69 26.02 -13.14
N ILE A 696 2.38 27.17 -13.23
CA ILE A 696 3.70 27.25 -13.84
C ILE A 696 4.78 26.90 -12.81
N SER A 697 5.56 25.88 -13.14
CA SER A 697 6.81 25.52 -12.45
C SER A 697 8.00 26.24 -13.08
N ILE A 698 8.85 26.84 -12.24
CA ILE A 698 10.11 27.47 -12.65
C ILE A 698 11.20 26.39 -12.75
N GLN A 699 11.25 25.54 -11.73
CA GLN A 699 12.22 24.47 -11.56
C GLN A 699 11.49 23.22 -11.07
N GLY A 700 11.96 22.06 -11.49
CA GLY A 700 11.37 20.77 -11.14
C GLY A 700 11.08 19.91 -12.36
N ILE A 701 10.87 18.63 -12.12
CA ILE A 701 10.49 17.67 -13.16
C ILE A 701 8.96 17.73 -13.33
N PRO A 702 8.44 17.78 -14.57
CA PRO A 702 6.99 17.76 -14.82
C PRO A 702 6.33 16.53 -14.19
N LYS A 703 5.06 16.64 -13.77
CA LYS A 703 4.29 15.60 -13.06
C LYS A 703 4.84 15.19 -11.68
N ILE A 704 5.86 15.85 -11.14
CA ILE A 704 6.36 15.61 -9.78
C ILE A 704 5.97 16.80 -8.89
N SER A 705 5.20 16.54 -7.83
CA SER A 705 4.78 17.57 -6.87
C SER A 705 5.85 17.80 -5.80
N LYS A 706 6.42 16.73 -5.26
CA LYS A 706 7.34 16.80 -4.12
C LYS A 706 8.45 15.77 -4.26
N VAL A 707 9.64 16.14 -3.79
CA VAL A 707 10.82 15.27 -3.76
C VAL A 707 11.38 15.29 -2.35
N THR A 708 11.57 14.10 -1.78
CA THR A 708 12.21 13.89 -0.47
C THR A 708 13.25 12.78 -0.61
N PHE A 709 14.11 12.60 0.39
CA PHE A 709 15.03 11.48 0.43
C PHE A 709 14.92 10.75 1.76
N LYS A 710 15.19 9.45 1.72
CA LYS A 710 15.33 8.59 2.90
C LYS A 710 16.63 7.81 2.82
N GLN A 711 17.12 7.38 3.97
CA GLN A 711 18.17 6.36 4.01
C GLN A 711 17.51 4.98 3.83
N SER A 712 18.14 4.11 3.04
CA SER A 712 17.65 2.74 2.83
C SER A 712 17.60 1.94 4.14
N GLU A 713 16.73 0.92 4.22
CA GLU A 713 16.55 0.08 5.43
C GLU A 713 17.89 -0.53 5.90
N ASP A 714 18.74 -0.93 4.96
CA ASP A 714 20.07 -1.50 5.21
C ASP A 714 21.15 -0.46 5.57
N ARG A 715 20.80 0.83 5.56
CA ARG A 715 21.70 1.98 5.78
C ARG A 715 22.88 2.09 4.81
N THR A 716 22.85 1.34 3.70
CA THR A 716 23.96 1.26 2.72
C THR A 716 23.96 2.37 1.68
N HIS A 717 22.81 2.94 1.36
CA HIS A 717 22.64 3.98 0.34
C HIS A 717 21.43 4.86 0.65
N PHE A 718 21.31 5.98 -0.06
CA PHE A 718 20.17 6.88 0.01
C PHE A 718 19.20 6.59 -1.14
N GLU A 719 17.92 6.87 -0.93
CA GLU A 719 16.85 6.72 -1.92
C GLU A 719 16.04 8.02 -2.00
N ILE A 720 15.78 8.49 -3.22
CA ILE A 720 14.82 9.56 -3.49
C ILE A 720 13.41 8.97 -3.42
N LEU A 721 12.51 9.68 -2.77
CA LEU A 721 11.07 9.46 -2.78
C LEU A 721 10.38 10.64 -3.46
N THR A 722 9.64 10.36 -4.53
CA THR A 722 8.88 11.36 -5.26
C THR A 722 7.38 11.18 -5.04
N GLU A 723 6.66 12.28 -4.97
CA GLU A 723 5.22 12.32 -5.18
C GLU A 723 4.99 12.67 -6.67
N GLY A 724 4.48 11.73 -7.43
CA GLY A 724 4.39 11.79 -8.90
C GLY A 724 5.42 10.93 -9.61
N ILE A 725 5.13 10.63 -10.89
CA ILE A 725 5.88 9.71 -11.74
C ILE A 725 6.32 10.40 -13.03
N ASN A 726 7.62 10.36 -13.31
CA ASN A 726 8.20 10.78 -14.58
C ASN A 726 9.59 10.15 -14.78
N PHE A 727 9.67 9.02 -15.48
CA PHE A 727 10.95 8.35 -15.74
C PHE A 727 11.91 9.16 -16.62
N PRO A 728 11.47 9.75 -17.77
CA PRO A 728 12.36 10.54 -18.62
C PRO A 728 13.04 11.71 -17.91
N GLY A 729 12.38 12.31 -16.90
CA GLY A 729 12.96 13.37 -16.10
C GLY A 729 14.22 12.94 -15.33
N PHE A 730 14.25 11.71 -14.85
CA PHE A 730 15.36 11.16 -14.06
C PHE A 730 16.48 10.55 -14.91
N TYR A 731 16.19 10.12 -16.14
CA TYR A 731 17.20 9.58 -17.06
C TYR A 731 18.32 10.58 -17.40
N ARG A 732 18.11 11.86 -17.11
CA ARG A 732 19.10 12.93 -17.28
C ARG A 732 20.24 12.89 -16.26
N TYR A 733 20.11 12.10 -15.18
CA TYR A 733 21.03 12.10 -14.05
C TYR A 733 21.65 10.71 -13.74
N PRO A 734 22.26 10.00 -14.72
CA PRO A 734 22.83 8.67 -14.48
C PRO A 734 24.06 8.66 -13.58
N GLU A 735 24.76 9.79 -13.46
CA GLU A 735 25.95 9.92 -12.61
C GLU A 735 25.61 9.89 -11.12
N MET A 736 24.42 10.38 -10.75
CA MET A 736 23.97 10.45 -9.36
C MET A 736 23.04 9.29 -9.00
N LEU A 737 22.15 8.91 -9.92
CA LEU A 737 21.08 7.95 -9.67
C LEU A 737 21.39 6.60 -10.29
N ASP A 738 21.09 5.53 -9.55
CA ASP A 738 21.12 4.17 -10.08
C ASP A 738 19.79 3.87 -10.79
N LEU A 739 19.79 4.14 -12.11
CA LEU A 739 18.63 3.97 -12.97
C LEU A 739 18.20 2.50 -13.14
N ASN A 740 19.05 1.53 -12.80
CA ASN A 740 18.73 0.09 -12.93
C ASN A 740 17.86 -0.44 -11.79
N ARG A 741 17.74 0.32 -10.70
CA ARG A 741 17.01 -0.08 -9.48
C ARG A 741 15.85 0.88 -9.16
N ILE A 742 15.30 1.53 -10.17
CA ILE A 742 14.09 2.36 -10.03
C ILE A 742 12.91 1.46 -9.64
N SER A 743 12.07 1.94 -8.72
CA SER A 743 10.80 1.30 -8.40
C SER A 743 9.69 2.35 -8.32
N THR A 744 8.48 1.94 -8.66
CA THR A 744 7.27 2.78 -8.61
C THR A 744 6.16 1.98 -7.94
N ASN A 745 5.11 2.66 -7.50
CA ASN A 745 3.88 2.03 -7.06
C ASN A 745 2.84 1.89 -8.19
N ASP A 746 3.02 2.60 -9.30
CA ASP A 746 2.10 2.53 -10.46
C ASP A 746 2.53 1.43 -11.42
N VAL A 747 1.72 0.36 -11.46
CA VAL A 747 1.93 -0.83 -12.30
C VAL A 747 1.83 -0.48 -13.78
N ASN A 748 0.86 0.35 -14.16
CA ASN A 748 0.60 0.71 -15.55
C ASN A 748 1.70 1.62 -16.12
N ALA A 749 2.18 2.59 -15.32
CA ALA A 749 3.30 3.43 -15.71
C ALA A 749 4.58 2.61 -15.93
N PHE A 750 4.82 1.58 -15.11
CA PHE A 750 5.97 0.69 -15.28
C PHE A 750 5.83 -0.23 -16.49
N ARG A 751 4.63 -0.75 -16.75
CA ARG A 751 4.32 -1.51 -17.98
C ARG A 751 4.69 -0.70 -19.22
N ASN A 752 4.25 0.56 -19.29
CA ASN A 752 4.46 1.41 -20.45
C ASN A 752 5.95 1.81 -20.63
N ALA A 753 6.73 1.86 -19.56
CA ALA A 753 8.14 2.27 -19.61
C ALA A 753 9.14 1.09 -19.75
N TYR A 754 8.89 -0.04 -19.09
CA TYR A 754 9.83 -1.15 -18.95
C TYR A 754 9.27 -2.52 -19.42
N GLY A 755 8.00 -2.59 -19.80
CA GLY A 755 7.35 -3.81 -20.28
C GLY A 755 6.57 -4.58 -19.20
N ILE A 756 5.91 -5.65 -19.61
CA ILE A 756 4.93 -6.37 -18.78
C ILE A 756 5.55 -7.12 -17.60
N GLU A 757 6.72 -7.75 -17.76
CA GLU A 757 7.42 -8.45 -16.67
C GLU A 757 7.83 -7.52 -15.52
N ALA A 758 8.19 -6.28 -15.84
CA ALA A 758 8.46 -5.27 -14.83
C ALA A 758 7.17 -4.89 -14.07
N ALA A 759 6.02 -4.91 -14.74
CA ALA A 759 4.72 -4.67 -14.14
C ALA A 759 4.31 -5.81 -13.20
N VAL A 760 4.49 -7.08 -13.59
CA VAL A 760 4.24 -8.27 -12.75
C VAL A 760 5.01 -8.19 -11.43
N MET A 761 6.32 -7.95 -11.52
CA MET A 761 7.18 -7.82 -10.35
C MET A 761 6.80 -6.63 -9.46
N THR A 762 6.33 -5.55 -10.06
CA THR A 762 5.85 -4.37 -9.33
C THR A 762 4.55 -4.69 -8.60
N MET A 763 3.61 -5.38 -9.25
CA MET A 763 2.35 -5.79 -8.67
C MET A 763 2.54 -6.70 -7.46
N GLN A 764 3.39 -7.73 -7.56
CA GLN A 764 3.72 -8.60 -6.44
C GLN A 764 4.27 -7.81 -5.24
N ARG A 765 5.22 -6.89 -5.48
CA ARG A 765 5.80 -6.04 -4.43
C ARG A 765 4.78 -5.09 -3.80
N GLU A 766 3.87 -4.55 -4.59
CA GLU A 766 2.84 -3.63 -4.11
C GLU A 766 1.79 -4.36 -3.25
N ILE A 767 1.38 -5.57 -3.65
CA ILE A 767 0.49 -6.41 -2.83
C ILE A 767 1.18 -6.77 -1.50
N ASP A 768 2.45 -7.18 -1.53
CA ASP A 768 3.24 -7.46 -0.32
C ASP A 768 3.35 -6.23 0.61
N LYS A 769 3.55 -5.03 0.03
CA LYS A 769 3.60 -3.77 0.80
C LYS A 769 2.28 -3.42 1.46
N VAL A 770 1.14 -3.85 0.91
CA VAL A 770 -0.18 -3.64 1.52
C VAL A 770 -0.34 -4.51 2.77
N PHE A 771 0.11 -5.76 2.76
CA PHE A 771 -0.05 -6.69 3.88
C PHE A 771 1.03 -6.53 4.98
N LYS A 772 2.28 -6.19 4.61
CA LYS A 772 3.43 -6.10 5.55
C LYS A 772 3.17 -5.23 6.80
N PRO A 773 2.54 -4.04 6.72
CA PRO A 773 2.26 -3.22 7.90
C PRO A 773 1.34 -3.87 8.94
N TYR A 774 0.49 -4.80 8.52
CA TYR A 774 -0.48 -5.48 9.38
C TYR A 774 0.10 -6.76 10.01
N GLY A 775 1.37 -7.08 9.73
CA GLY A 775 1.99 -8.35 10.17
C GLY A 775 1.42 -9.57 9.46
N ILE A 776 0.63 -9.37 8.41
CA ILE A 776 0.07 -10.43 7.57
C ILE A 776 1.13 -10.81 6.54
N ALA A 777 1.48 -12.08 6.50
CA ALA A 777 2.43 -12.61 5.54
C ALA A 777 1.69 -13.54 4.57
N VAL A 778 1.39 -13.02 3.38
CA VAL A 778 0.91 -13.82 2.25
C VAL A 778 2.12 -14.46 1.55
N ASP A 779 1.99 -15.71 1.13
CA ASP A 779 3.07 -16.40 0.41
C ASP A 779 3.21 -15.84 -1.02
N LYS A 780 4.46 -15.65 -1.47
CA LYS A 780 4.76 -15.04 -2.77
C LYS A 780 4.17 -15.81 -3.95
N ARG A 781 3.98 -17.13 -3.81
CA ARG A 781 3.40 -17.96 -4.87
C ARG A 781 1.97 -17.54 -5.19
N HIS A 782 1.21 -17.13 -4.17
CA HIS A 782 -0.15 -16.63 -4.34
C HIS A 782 -0.16 -15.27 -5.04
N THR A 783 0.68 -14.34 -4.61
CA THR A 783 0.80 -13.02 -5.25
C THR A 783 1.34 -13.11 -6.67
N SER A 784 2.20 -14.10 -6.96
CA SER A 784 2.75 -14.34 -8.29
C SER A 784 1.68 -14.78 -9.27
N LEU A 785 0.87 -15.79 -8.92
CA LEU A 785 -0.19 -16.26 -9.82
C LEU A 785 -1.22 -15.15 -10.11
N VAL A 786 -1.55 -14.34 -9.11
CA VAL A 786 -2.48 -13.22 -9.28
C VAL A 786 -1.91 -12.18 -10.24
N ALA A 787 -0.62 -11.86 -10.11
CA ALA A 787 0.05 -10.94 -11.02
C ALA A 787 0.10 -11.50 -12.45
N ASP A 788 0.40 -12.79 -12.62
CA ASP A 788 0.45 -13.44 -13.93
C ASP A 788 -0.93 -13.48 -14.58
N TYR A 789 -1.98 -13.86 -13.84
CA TYR A 789 -3.36 -13.85 -14.33
C TYR A 789 -3.80 -12.45 -14.81
N VAL A 790 -3.50 -11.41 -14.02
CA VAL A 790 -3.82 -10.02 -14.36
C VAL A 790 -3.06 -9.50 -15.58
N THR A 791 -1.91 -10.10 -15.89
CA THR A 791 -1.05 -9.67 -17.01
C THR A 791 -1.01 -10.63 -18.19
N GLN A 792 -1.84 -11.68 -18.20
CA GLN A 792 -1.78 -12.77 -19.17
C GLN A 792 -1.95 -12.31 -20.64
N GLU A 793 -2.69 -11.23 -20.87
CA GLU A 793 -2.95 -10.65 -22.20
C GLU A 793 -1.90 -9.61 -22.62
N GLY A 794 -0.84 -9.41 -21.82
CA GLY A 794 0.16 -8.34 -22.03
C GLY A 794 -0.33 -6.95 -21.63
N GLN A 795 -1.52 -6.86 -21.03
CA GLN A 795 -2.12 -5.64 -20.49
C GLN A 795 -2.31 -5.75 -18.98
N TYR A 796 -2.73 -4.67 -18.33
CA TYR A 796 -3.00 -4.67 -16.89
C TYR A 796 -4.52 -4.75 -16.69
N ARG A 797 -5.02 -5.97 -16.46
CA ARG A 797 -6.45 -6.27 -16.38
C ARG A 797 -6.93 -6.33 -14.93
N ALA A 798 -8.00 -5.62 -14.61
CA ALA A 798 -8.60 -5.68 -13.28
C ALA A 798 -9.56 -6.88 -13.12
N PHE A 799 -9.75 -7.30 -11.88
CA PHE A 799 -10.81 -8.20 -11.40
C PHE A 799 -12.14 -7.46 -11.32
N ASN A 800 -12.66 -7.04 -12.47
CA ASN A 800 -13.95 -6.38 -12.59
C ASN A 800 -14.72 -6.93 -13.80
N ARG A 801 -15.90 -6.38 -14.02
CA ARG A 801 -16.76 -6.74 -15.16
C ARG A 801 -16.06 -6.60 -16.52
N HIS A 802 -15.25 -5.55 -16.71
CA HIS A 802 -14.50 -5.35 -17.96
C HIS A 802 -13.43 -6.40 -18.16
N GLY A 803 -12.75 -6.78 -17.08
CA GLY A 803 -11.86 -7.92 -17.07
C GLY A 803 -12.62 -9.17 -17.48
N LEU A 804 -13.71 -9.53 -16.80
CA LEU A 804 -14.42 -10.79 -17.04
C LEU A 804 -14.96 -10.97 -18.48
N LYS A 805 -15.12 -9.89 -19.26
CA LYS A 805 -15.54 -9.96 -20.67
C LYS A 805 -14.66 -10.88 -21.52
N THR A 806 -13.37 -10.97 -21.24
CA THR A 806 -12.44 -11.79 -22.03
C THR A 806 -12.41 -13.26 -21.62
N CYS A 807 -13.10 -13.66 -20.53
CA CYS A 807 -13.22 -15.06 -20.18
C CYS A 807 -13.97 -15.86 -21.25
N ALA A 808 -13.62 -17.14 -21.41
CA ALA A 808 -14.20 -17.98 -22.45
C ALA A 808 -15.68 -18.32 -22.17
N SER A 809 -16.04 -18.75 -20.95
CA SER A 809 -17.39 -19.23 -20.60
C SER A 809 -18.43 -18.10 -20.49
N PRO A 810 -19.45 -18.05 -21.36
CA PRO A 810 -20.60 -17.15 -21.21
C PRO A 810 -21.34 -17.30 -19.88
N ILE A 811 -21.51 -18.52 -19.38
CA ILE A 811 -22.26 -18.78 -18.14
C ILE A 811 -21.50 -18.25 -16.92
N GLN A 812 -20.16 -18.34 -16.92
CA GLN A 812 -19.33 -17.70 -15.90
C GLN A 812 -19.57 -16.19 -15.86
N LYS A 813 -19.60 -15.52 -17.02
CA LYS A 813 -19.90 -14.07 -17.15
C LYS A 813 -21.30 -13.75 -16.59
N MET A 814 -22.30 -14.54 -16.98
CA MET A 814 -23.69 -14.39 -16.54
C MET A 814 -23.88 -14.57 -15.04
N SER A 815 -23.09 -15.47 -14.41
CA SER A 815 -23.13 -15.76 -12.97
C SER A 815 -22.45 -14.70 -12.10
N TYR A 816 -21.70 -13.78 -12.71
CA TYR A 816 -20.98 -12.73 -11.99
C TYR A 816 -21.92 -11.59 -11.62
N GLU A 817 -22.30 -10.78 -12.62
CA GLU A 817 -23.13 -9.58 -12.53
C GLU A 817 -23.74 -9.28 -13.91
N THR A 818 -24.82 -8.48 -13.98
CA THR A 818 -25.44 -8.01 -15.25
C THR A 818 -25.81 -9.14 -16.24
N THR A 819 -26.43 -10.20 -15.73
CA THR A 819 -26.75 -11.44 -16.46
C THR A 819 -27.38 -11.21 -17.84
N THR A 820 -28.37 -10.30 -17.93
CA THR A 820 -29.10 -10.05 -19.17
C THR A 820 -28.23 -9.43 -20.27
N GLN A 821 -27.28 -8.56 -19.91
CA GLN A 821 -26.40 -7.93 -20.89
C GLN A 821 -25.44 -8.96 -21.50
N PHE A 822 -24.79 -9.77 -20.66
CA PHE A 822 -23.92 -10.84 -21.14
C PHE A 822 -24.69 -11.89 -21.96
N LEU A 823 -25.93 -12.20 -21.57
CA LEU A 823 -26.78 -13.10 -22.35
C LEU A 823 -27.09 -12.54 -23.74
N ILE A 824 -27.46 -11.26 -23.85
CA ILE A 824 -27.72 -10.63 -25.14
C ILE A 824 -26.45 -10.63 -25.99
N ASP A 825 -25.30 -10.25 -25.42
CA ASP A 825 -24.02 -10.22 -26.12
C ASP A 825 -23.69 -11.62 -26.67
N SER A 826 -23.73 -12.66 -25.83
CA SER A 826 -23.44 -14.03 -26.25
C SER A 826 -24.44 -14.56 -27.31
N ILE A 827 -25.72 -14.18 -27.25
CA ILE A 827 -26.70 -14.55 -28.29
C ILE A 827 -26.40 -13.83 -29.62
N VAL A 828 -26.03 -12.55 -29.57
CA VAL A 828 -25.72 -11.74 -30.76
C VAL A 828 -24.45 -12.25 -31.45
N TYR A 829 -23.43 -12.62 -30.67
CA TYR A 829 -22.18 -13.17 -31.19
C TYR A 829 -22.25 -14.67 -31.51
N GLY A 830 -23.26 -15.38 -31.03
CA GLY A 830 -23.40 -16.83 -31.20
C GLY A 830 -22.31 -17.61 -30.47
N GLU A 831 -22.01 -17.21 -29.21
CA GLU A 831 -21.02 -17.89 -28.37
C GLU A 831 -21.56 -19.23 -27.83
N ASP A 832 -20.75 -20.29 -27.93
CA ASP A 832 -21.01 -21.59 -27.31
C ASP A 832 -20.31 -21.69 -25.94
N ASP A 833 -20.91 -22.39 -24.98
CA ASP A 833 -20.29 -22.70 -23.68
C ASP A 833 -19.98 -24.19 -23.56
N ASP A 834 -18.71 -24.53 -23.35
CA ASP A 834 -18.20 -25.90 -23.23
C ASP A 834 -18.55 -26.57 -21.89
N MET A 835 -19.22 -25.86 -20.98
CA MET A 835 -19.58 -26.29 -19.62
C MET A 835 -18.38 -26.70 -18.76
N SER A 836 -17.17 -26.25 -19.12
CA SER A 836 -15.92 -26.59 -18.46
C SER A 836 -15.63 -25.73 -17.23
N SER A 837 -16.16 -24.50 -17.18
CA SER A 837 -16.01 -23.61 -16.02
C SER A 837 -16.76 -24.19 -14.80
N PRO A 838 -16.29 -23.95 -13.58
CA PRO A 838 -17.00 -24.39 -12.38
C PRO A 838 -18.43 -23.86 -12.32
N ALA A 839 -18.65 -22.56 -12.60
CA ALA A 839 -19.99 -21.98 -12.65
C ALA A 839 -20.90 -22.67 -13.67
N ALA A 840 -20.40 -22.96 -14.88
CA ALA A 840 -21.19 -23.64 -15.91
C ALA A 840 -21.48 -25.10 -15.56
N SER A 841 -20.49 -25.82 -15.04
CA SER A 841 -20.66 -27.20 -14.54
C SER A 841 -21.74 -27.27 -13.46
N VAL A 842 -21.71 -26.35 -12.49
CA VAL A 842 -22.72 -26.27 -11.42
C VAL A 842 -24.10 -25.94 -11.99
N ALA A 843 -24.20 -24.95 -12.88
CA ALA A 843 -25.46 -24.56 -13.50
C ALA A 843 -26.10 -25.71 -14.32
N ALA A 844 -25.28 -26.53 -14.99
CA ALA A 844 -25.72 -27.68 -15.77
C ALA A 844 -25.92 -28.96 -14.92
N GLY A 845 -25.58 -28.95 -13.64
CA GLY A 845 -25.59 -30.14 -12.78
C GLY A 845 -24.56 -31.21 -13.17
N GLN A 846 -23.47 -30.80 -13.84
CA GLN A 846 -22.39 -31.67 -14.27
C GLN A 846 -21.27 -31.74 -13.23
N LEU A 847 -20.51 -32.83 -13.22
CA LEU A 847 -19.32 -32.96 -12.39
C LEU A 847 -18.23 -32.01 -12.92
N PHE A 848 -17.79 -31.08 -12.08
CA PHE A 848 -16.68 -30.19 -12.41
C PHE A 848 -15.37 -30.97 -12.64
N LYS A 849 -14.66 -30.62 -13.72
CA LYS A 849 -13.38 -31.23 -14.11
C LYS A 849 -12.20 -30.61 -13.34
N GLY A 850 -12.22 -30.74 -12.02
CA GLY A 850 -11.09 -30.39 -11.15
C GLY A 850 -11.17 -31.11 -9.81
N GLY A 851 -10.10 -31.04 -9.03
CA GLY A 851 -9.90 -31.83 -7.83
C GLY A 851 -10.08 -33.33 -8.10
N THR A 852 -11.03 -33.95 -7.40
CA THR A 852 -11.38 -35.36 -7.58
C THR A 852 -12.10 -35.66 -8.90
N GLY A 853 -12.71 -34.66 -9.54
CA GLY A 853 -13.36 -34.79 -10.85
C GLY A 853 -12.41 -34.63 -12.04
N TYR A 854 -11.11 -34.43 -11.81
CA TYR A 854 -10.12 -34.19 -12.86
C TYR A 854 -9.72 -35.47 -13.65
N PHE A 855 -10.12 -36.65 -13.18
CA PHE A 855 -9.84 -37.93 -13.83
C PHE A 855 -11.03 -38.87 -13.74
N ASP A 856 -11.13 -39.77 -14.70
CA ASP A 856 -12.11 -40.85 -14.69
C ASP A 856 -11.53 -42.11 -14.03
N ILE A 857 -12.35 -42.76 -13.21
CA ILE A 857 -12.04 -44.08 -12.67
C ILE A 857 -12.63 -45.13 -13.59
N ARG A 858 -11.79 -46.04 -14.11
CA ARG A 858 -12.22 -47.20 -14.89
C ARG A 858 -11.86 -48.48 -14.16
N GLN A 859 -12.81 -49.39 -14.05
CA GLN A 859 -12.55 -50.73 -13.50
C GLN A 859 -11.88 -51.59 -14.56
N GLN A 860 -10.69 -52.12 -14.25
CA GLN A 860 -10.02 -53.08 -15.12
C GLN A 860 -10.71 -54.44 -14.99
N ILE A 861 -11.48 -54.81 -16.02
CA ILE A 861 -12.08 -56.15 -16.13
C ILE A 861 -11.03 -57.07 -16.76
N LEU A 862 -10.48 -58.00 -15.98
CA LEU A 862 -9.58 -59.05 -16.48
C LEU A 862 -10.45 -60.10 -17.20
N PHE A 863 -10.32 -60.18 -18.53
CA PHE A 863 -10.91 -61.26 -19.34
C PHE A 863 -9.94 -62.43 -19.49
#